data_AF-A0A3M8CRQ1-F1
#
_entry.id   AF-A0A3M8CRQ1-F1
#
_cell.length_a   1.000
_cell.length_b   1.000
_cell.length_c   1.000
_cell.angle_alpha   90.00
_cell.angle_beta   90.00
_cell.angle_gamma   90.00
#
_symmetry.space_group_name_H-M   'P 1'
#
loop_
_entity.id
_entity.type
_entity.pdbx_description
1 polymer ?
#
loop_
_entity_poly.entity_id
_entity_poly.type
_entity_poly.pdbx_seq_one_letter_code
_entity_poly.pdbx_strand_id
1 'polypeptide(L)'
;MNKKVVLSVLSTAVVASMATAAFAKPATGLYIGGSVDKYYSITQFLNNEDQVIDEINNTGFPNVLYVDDQGNAATIGQVVNADDLNDVLKKATLEDFQGNTYAKADGTTYDPSKDSDLTGAPAGDLKVESVSAINASQIEVKFGAEVDKESAEDLANYTVSAAGVDKVAAKLVDSKTVVLTLDPTDVVTAGLNQSTVEVSVADVKSAADDSKAIESFTGKVSFLDLTVPQAVSAKLIGPGKVAVTFNEPVSATSGFLIDGGQYSVTVDTASVDYAAKTVVLNTGTLSQGEHTITVNPDGDKSVKDGAGLFVAKTDVKFTVADDVTAPVLVSATASGQNAVVLTFDEPISGLDAGDVYHTANTEAYRNTAVEEVAGSAKKQWKVTFGNPLPTGTVTINVAKEAIQDNFNNKNASVLSTTVSVVSDSVKPTVTEVKVVNASQVTLAYSEAVVGADLKANYKVTDKDGKTVTGYGISYDAATKKATITFSPALKEGAAYTIAVTGIKDTAVVPNEIDAYTTNITVADKTAPSVAGDGLYDKDTNKIVIFFSEAMNGADLLDKSKYTLATSSVQVELPSTATLAVGPNNSSVNITLPSVVKDANGTDITDAINKVIVGQVRDQAGNKTATVFSEVALDSDAGEIGVVADSAVTVDTKTVQFAVNKPLKTVVASDFKLDSTAVEFAKYENKTLKDGTYGSIVTLQVALPFATDATPAVNTVANPTSVSIYGDKFAGSTTIATSADGVAPAIADKNGDKKLDGKDLAFTFNATGDITDVTVTFSEALKQSTVSVDDFEVPGYTVADLAVNSNEVKLKLSPVVETGTSFKVNFVGNVSDAEDNAYKTAKEITVLAADYAVTSALYVVNNSTNETLDAALQNPTLALDLTTYKHLNTDQRADLGADFLDDAPYTTVDEVQDALDALVPVQALKEINWAAENGDWSGAKVSMFTAAGITGVTDANYNAVKAALENSPNKGQEEKAEVQAIVDEVNGVPAP
;
A
#
# COMPACT_ATOMS: atom_id res chain seq x y z
N MET A 1 -32.25 60.14 20.82
CA MET A 1 -31.30 59.90 21.94
C MET A 1 -30.59 61.21 22.25
N ASN A 2 -30.31 61.56 23.51
CA ASN A 2 -29.74 62.88 23.84
C ASN A 2 -28.24 62.92 23.46
N LYS A 3 -27.81 63.88 22.63
CA LYS A 3 -26.37 64.12 22.28
C LYS A 3 -25.45 64.07 23.51
N LYS A 4 -25.95 64.49 24.68
CA LYS A 4 -25.23 64.50 25.96
C LYS A 4 -24.88 63.10 26.54
N VAL A 5 -25.68 62.07 26.27
CA VAL A 5 -25.44 60.70 26.78
C VAL A 5 -24.31 60.03 25.98
N VAL A 6 -24.35 60.19 24.65
CA VAL A 6 -23.30 59.71 23.74
C VAL A 6 -21.98 60.43 24.04
N LEU A 7 -22.00 61.75 24.28
CA LEU A 7 -20.83 62.54 24.71
C LEU A 7 -20.20 62.02 26.00
N SER A 8 -21.01 61.86 27.06
CA SER A 8 -20.56 61.51 28.41
C SER A 8 -19.85 60.16 28.44
N VAL A 9 -20.32 59.19 27.65
CA VAL A 9 -19.76 57.83 27.63
C VAL A 9 -18.53 57.76 26.72
N LEU A 10 -18.57 58.42 25.55
CA LEU A 10 -17.40 58.53 24.67
C LEU A 10 -16.24 59.28 25.34
N SER A 11 -16.50 60.37 26.06
CA SER A 11 -15.47 61.08 26.81
C SER A 11 -14.83 60.24 27.92
N THR A 12 -15.58 59.30 28.50
CA THR A 12 -15.08 58.46 29.61
C THR A 12 -14.25 57.29 29.08
N ALA A 13 -14.65 56.64 27.99
CA ALA A 13 -13.86 55.61 27.30
C ALA A 13 -12.55 56.19 26.71
N VAL A 14 -12.59 57.43 26.21
CA VAL A 14 -11.45 58.14 25.60
C VAL A 14 -10.38 58.58 26.60
N VAL A 15 -10.77 58.97 27.82
CA VAL A 15 -9.80 59.43 28.84
C VAL A 15 -8.99 58.25 29.43
N ALA A 16 -9.51 57.02 29.35
CA ALA A 16 -8.80 55.81 29.80
C ALA A 16 -7.67 55.37 28.86
N SER A 17 -7.66 55.78 27.58
CA SER A 17 -6.76 55.27 26.54
C SER A 17 -5.57 56.19 26.19
N MET A 18 -5.24 57.19 27.01
CA MET A 18 -4.19 58.20 26.72
C MET A 18 -2.76 57.80 27.14
N ALA A 19 -2.39 56.51 27.07
CA ALA A 19 -1.03 56.06 27.33
C ALA A 19 -0.41 55.33 26.11
N THR A 20 0.46 56.03 25.38
CA THR A 20 1.45 55.50 24.42
C THR A 20 0.98 54.47 23.37
N ALA A 21 0.30 54.94 22.32
CA ALA A 21 0.11 54.16 21.09
C ALA A 21 1.20 54.48 20.06
N ALA A 22 2.24 53.64 20.01
CA ALA A 22 3.00 53.42 18.80
C ALA A 22 3.10 51.90 18.65
N PHE A 23 2.48 51.34 17.60
CA PHE A 23 2.60 49.96 17.10
C PHE A 23 1.47 48.94 17.31
N ALA A 24 0.28 49.25 17.86
CA ALA A 24 -0.87 48.35 17.72
C ALA A 24 -1.65 48.64 16.42
N LYS A 25 -1.76 47.64 15.54
CA LYS A 25 -2.76 47.59 14.47
C LYS A 25 -3.87 46.59 14.89
N PRO A 26 -5.15 46.86 14.62
CA PRO A 26 -5.73 48.09 14.05
C PRO A 26 -5.50 49.31 14.95
N ALA A 27 -5.42 50.50 14.35
CA ALA A 27 -5.13 51.73 15.08
C ALA A 27 -6.29 52.13 16.01
N THR A 28 -5.98 52.59 17.22
CA THR A 28 -6.96 53.07 18.21
C THR A 28 -7.83 54.18 17.65
N GLY A 29 -9.14 54.09 17.81
CA GLY A 29 -10.07 55.07 17.27
C GLY A 29 -11.47 54.52 17.00
N LEU A 30 -12.26 55.32 16.29
CA LEU A 30 -13.61 54.98 15.86
C LEU A 30 -13.61 54.68 14.36
N TYR A 31 -14.12 53.51 14.00
CA TYR A 31 -14.33 53.08 12.62
C TYR A 31 -15.83 53.09 12.34
N ILE A 32 -16.26 53.99 11.43
CA ILE A 32 -17.66 54.23 11.11
C ILE A 32 -17.92 53.61 9.74
N GLY A 33 -18.58 52.45 9.72
CA GLY A 33 -18.90 51.69 8.50
C GLY A 33 -20.24 52.09 7.89
N GLY A 34 -20.75 51.25 6.98
CA GLY A 34 -22.00 51.50 6.26
C GLY A 34 -21.76 52.36 5.02
N SER A 35 -22.47 53.48 4.88
CA SER A 35 -22.24 54.42 3.76
C SER A 35 -21.24 55.54 4.09
N VAL A 36 -20.70 55.56 5.32
CA VAL A 36 -19.79 56.60 5.81
C VAL A 36 -18.32 56.22 5.53
N ASP A 37 -17.92 55.00 5.83
CA ASP A 37 -16.59 54.41 5.57
C ASP A 37 -15.41 55.29 5.99
N LYS A 38 -15.41 55.76 7.24
CA LYS A 38 -14.36 56.65 7.78
C LYS A 38 -13.75 56.14 9.09
N TYR A 39 -12.47 56.42 9.25
CA TYR A 39 -11.74 56.27 10.51
C TYR A 39 -11.47 57.64 11.14
N TYR A 40 -11.80 57.76 12.41
CA TYR A 40 -11.47 58.91 13.25
C TYR A 40 -10.57 58.46 14.39
N SER A 41 -9.37 59.02 14.46
CA SER A 41 -8.58 58.90 15.69
C SER A 41 -9.33 59.58 16.84
N ILE A 42 -9.02 59.19 18.07
CA ILE A 42 -9.66 59.75 19.26
C ILE A 42 -9.53 61.28 19.30
N THR A 43 -8.36 61.82 18.94
CA THR A 43 -8.14 63.26 18.84
C THR A 43 -8.99 63.91 17.74
N GLN A 44 -9.18 63.23 16.60
CA GLN A 44 -9.99 63.75 15.50
C GLN A 44 -11.48 63.72 15.82
N PHE A 45 -11.94 62.70 16.53
CA PHE A 45 -13.29 62.64 17.08
C PHE A 45 -13.56 63.84 18.00
N LEU A 46 -12.69 64.06 18.98
CA LEU A 46 -12.84 65.19 19.92
C LEU A 46 -12.81 66.56 19.23
N ASN A 47 -12.04 66.70 18.16
CA ASN A 47 -11.92 67.97 17.42
C ASN A 47 -13.06 68.21 16.41
N ASN A 48 -13.80 67.18 15.99
CA ASN A 48 -14.87 67.24 14.98
C ASN A 48 -16.18 66.61 15.47
N GLU A 49 -16.42 66.67 16.77
CA GLU A 49 -17.42 65.89 17.50
C GLU A 49 -18.83 65.98 16.90
N ASP A 50 -19.30 67.18 16.55
CA ASP A 50 -20.63 67.37 15.96
C ASP A 50 -20.81 66.62 14.63
N GLN A 51 -19.80 66.66 13.76
CA GLN A 51 -19.84 65.97 12.48
C GLN A 51 -19.83 64.45 12.68
N VAL A 52 -18.93 63.96 13.55
CA VAL A 52 -18.77 62.52 13.76
C VAL A 52 -20.03 61.92 14.40
N ILE A 53 -20.68 62.64 15.32
CA ILE A 53 -21.95 62.20 15.92
C ILE A 53 -23.08 62.13 14.89
N ASP A 54 -23.15 63.08 13.96
CA ASP A 54 -24.16 63.05 12.90
C ASP A 54 -23.91 61.86 11.94
N GLU A 55 -22.65 61.55 11.63
CA GLU A 55 -22.26 60.37 10.84
C GLU A 55 -22.62 59.05 11.58
N ILE A 56 -22.37 58.97 12.90
CA ILE A 56 -22.76 57.82 13.74
C ILE A 56 -24.28 57.64 13.78
N ASN A 57 -25.05 58.73 13.90
CA ASN A 57 -26.52 58.67 13.93
C ASN A 57 -27.11 58.23 12.58
N ASN A 58 -26.47 58.59 11.47
CA ASN A 58 -26.91 58.21 10.13
C ASN A 58 -26.61 56.73 9.80
N THR A 59 -25.48 56.18 10.27
CA THR A 59 -25.13 54.77 10.02
C THR A 59 -25.69 53.81 11.07
N GLY A 60 -25.93 54.26 12.30
CA GLY A 60 -26.43 53.45 13.42
C GLY A 60 -25.32 52.76 14.22
N PHE A 61 -25.54 52.56 15.52
CA PHE A 61 -24.54 52.03 16.46
C PHE A 61 -23.94 50.64 16.12
N PRO A 62 -24.67 49.69 15.52
CA PRO A 62 -24.07 48.41 15.09
C PRO A 62 -22.97 48.57 14.03
N ASN A 63 -22.95 49.69 13.31
CA ASN A 63 -22.01 49.97 12.23
C ASN A 63 -20.81 50.82 12.69
N VAL A 64 -20.64 51.00 14.00
CA VAL A 64 -19.55 51.80 14.56
C VAL A 64 -18.73 50.94 15.52
N LEU A 65 -17.46 50.76 15.18
CA LEU A 65 -16.51 49.97 15.95
C LEU A 65 -15.55 50.89 16.70
N TYR A 66 -15.44 50.69 18.01
CA TYR A 66 -14.39 51.30 18.83
C TYR A 66 -13.24 50.30 18.96
N VAL A 67 -12.01 50.77 18.72
CA VAL A 67 -10.77 49.99 18.89
C VAL A 67 -9.89 50.69 19.91
N ASP A 68 -9.38 49.94 20.89
CA ASP A 68 -8.50 50.42 21.96
C ASP A 68 -7.01 50.48 21.54
N ASP A 69 -6.12 50.72 22.50
CA ASP A 69 -4.65 50.78 22.31
C ASP A 69 -3.96 49.41 22.27
N GLN A 70 -4.71 48.35 22.58
CA GLN A 70 -4.27 46.95 22.57
C GLN A 70 -4.75 46.21 21.31
N GLY A 71 -5.52 46.87 20.44
CA GLY A 71 -6.10 46.27 19.24
C GLY A 71 -7.34 45.42 19.53
N ASN A 72 -7.96 45.59 20.70
CA ASN A 72 -9.27 45.01 21.00
C ASN A 72 -10.37 45.95 20.50
N ALA A 73 -11.50 45.37 20.10
CA ALA A 73 -12.61 46.07 19.52
C ALA A 73 -13.95 45.67 20.15
N ALA A 74 -14.88 46.61 20.16
CA ALA A 74 -16.28 46.41 20.51
C ALA A 74 -17.15 47.41 19.73
N THR A 75 -18.40 47.03 19.42
CA THR A 75 -19.33 47.98 18.80
C THR A 75 -19.68 49.09 19.78
N ILE A 76 -19.95 50.31 19.29
CA ILE A 76 -20.28 51.42 20.18
C ILE A 76 -21.56 51.14 20.98
N GLY A 77 -22.48 50.33 20.45
CA GLY A 77 -23.65 49.87 21.17
C GLY A 77 -23.30 49.01 22.40
N GLN A 78 -22.29 48.15 22.30
CA GLN A 78 -21.80 47.35 23.44
C GLN A 78 -21.06 48.23 24.45
N VAL A 79 -20.19 49.12 23.97
CA VAL A 79 -19.44 50.06 24.80
C VAL A 79 -20.38 50.97 25.61
N VAL A 80 -21.49 51.41 25.01
CA VAL A 80 -22.48 52.28 25.68
C VAL A 80 -23.30 51.56 26.74
N ASN A 81 -23.46 50.24 26.63
CA ASN A 81 -24.27 49.43 27.54
C ASN A 81 -23.44 48.63 28.57
N ALA A 82 -22.10 48.75 28.54
CA ALA A 82 -21.20 48.03 29.44
C ALA A 82 -20.99 48.75 30.77
N ASP A 83 -20.97 47.99 31.87
CA ASP A 83 -20.59 48.49 33.20
C ASP A 83 -19.06 48.64 33.34
N ASP A 84 -18.28 47.75 32.72
CA ASP A 84 -16.83 47.83 32.54
C ASP A 84 -16.49 47.62 31.05
N LEU A 85 -15.62 48.47 30.51
CA LEU A 85 -15.22 48.41 29.10
C LEU A 85 -14.45 47.12 28.76
N ASN A 86 -13.72 46.55 29.72
CA ASN A 86 -12.94 45.33 29.52
C ASN A 86 -13.82 44.09 29.35
N ASP A 87 -15.08 44.13 29.80
CA ASP A 87 -16.01 43.00 29.67
C ASP A 87 -16.55 42.83 28.25
N VAL A 88 -16.49 43.90 27.44
CA VAL A 88 -17.02 43.92 26.07
C VAL A 88 -15.94 44.01 25.00
N LEU A 89 -14.73 44.43 25.35
CA LEU A 89 -13.59 44.46 24.44
C LEU A 89 -13.02 43.05 24.21
N LYS A 90 -12.96 42.65 22.95
CA LYS A 90 -12.33 41.40 22.49
C LYS A 90 -11.28 41.71 21.43
N LYS A 91 -10.29 40.84 21.21
CA LYS A 91 -9.31 41.04 20.13
C LYS A 91 -10.02 41.27 18.80
N ALA A 92 -9.67 42.34 18.08
CA ALA A 92 -10.30 42.67 16.81
C ALA A 92 -10.04 41.59 15.76
N THR A 93 -11.07 41.21 15.02
CA THR A 93 -11.02 40.26 13.91
C THR A 93 -11.42 40.93 12.60
N LEU A 94 -11.13 40.29 11.46
CA LEU A 94 -11.51 40.82 10.14
C LEU A 94 -13.03 41.07 10.01
N GLU A 95 -13.85 40.21 10.62
CA GLU A 95 -15.32 40.30 10.59
C GLU A 95 -15.86 41.52 11.34
N ASP A 96 -15.19 41.96 12.42
CA ASP A 96 -15.63 43.11 13.22
C ASP A 96 -15.62 44.42 12.38
N PHE A 97 -14.86 44.46 11.29
CA PHE A 97 -14.80 45.57 10.33
C PHE A 97 -15.77 45.44 9.14
N GLN A 98 -16.57 44.37 9.09
CA GLN A 98 -17.66 44.17 8.13
C GLN A 98 -17.21 44.29 6.65
N GLY A 99 -15.95 43.98 6.35
CA GLY A 99 -15.40 44.05 5.00
C GLY A 99 -15.22 45.47 4.44
N ASN A 100 -15.40 46.52 5.24
CA ASN A 100 -15.31 47.91 4.80
C ASN A 100 -13.85 48.40 4.71
N THR A 101 -13.60 49.36 3.81
CA THR A 101 -12.33 50.10 3.75
C THR A 101 -12.57 51.52 4.29
N TYR A 102 -11.78 51.95 5.27
CA TYR A 102 -12.03 53.19 6.00
C TYR A 102 -11.10 54.31 5.55
N ALA A 103 -11.66 55.42 5.07
CA ALA A 103 -10.89 56.62 4.75
C ALA A 103 -10.41 57.34 6.02
N LYS A 104 -9.13 57.69 6.06
CA LYS A 104 -8.50 58.48 7.13
C LYS A 104 -8.46 59.95 6.74
N ALA A 105 -8.38 60.83 7.73
CA ALA A 105 -8.33 62.28 7.50
C ALA A 105 -7.06 62.76 6.76
N ASP A 106 -6.00 61.95 6.69
CA ASP A 106 -4.78 62.25 5.93
C ASP A 106 -4.89 61.88 4.43
N GLY A 107 -6.05 61.39 3.99
CA GLY A 107 -6.33 60.97 2.61
C GLY A 107 -5.91 59.54 2.29
N THR A 108 -5.32 58.81 3.24
CA THR A 108 -5.05 57.37 3.09
C THR A 108 -6.26 56.53 3.49
N THR A 109 -6.29 55.27 3.05
CA THR A 109 -7.35 54.32 3.41
C THR A 109 -6.78 53.20 4.26
N TYR A 110 -7.52 52.78 5.27
CA TYR A 110 -7.27 51.55 6.01
C TYR A 110 -8.14 50.43 5.44
N ASP A 111 -7.50 49.37 4.97
CA ASP A 111 -8.15 48.15 4.49
C ASP A 111 -7.85 47.03 5.50
N PRO A 112 -8.82 46.67 6.37
CA PRO A 112 -8.67 45.63 7.39
C PRO A 112 -8.26 44.27 6.80
N SER A 113 -8.62 43.97 5.54
CA SER A 113 -8.25 42.70 4.88
C SER A 113 -6.75 42.57 4.60
N LYS A 114 -6.02 43.68 4.63
CA LYS A 114 -4.57 43.74 4.42
C LYS A 114 -3.79 43.86 5.73
N ASP A 115 -4.48 43.81 6.88
CA ASP A 115 -3.84 43.90 8.18
C ASP A 115 -3.50 42.51 8.72
N SER A 116 -2.21 42.19 8.78
CA SER A 116 -1.72 40.88 9.23
C SER A 116 -2.02 40.59 10.70
N ASP A 117 -2.31 41.62 11.51
CA ASP A 117 -2.61 41.47 12.94
C ASP A 117 -4.09 41.11 13.18
N LEU A 118 -4.95 41.31 12.16
CA LEU A 118 -6.33 40.86 12.12
C LEU A 118 -6.40 39.44 11.55
N THR A 119 -6.45 38.46 12.44
CA THR A 119 -6.77 37.09 12.06
C THR A 119 -8.28 36.97 11.82
N GLY A 120 -8.70 36.03 10.95
CA GLY A 120 -10.09 35.53 11.01
C GLY A 120 -10.40 35.11 12.45
N ALA A 121 -11.66 35.17 12.87
CA ALA A 121 -12.05 34.66 14.18
C ALA A 121 -11.46 33.24 14.36
N PRO A 122 -10.92 32.86 15.54
CA PRO A 122 -10.58 31.47 15.78
C PRO A 122 -11.81 30.64 15.42
N ALA A 123 -11.65 29.72 14.46
CA ALA A 123 -12.73 28.82 14.08
C ALA A 123 -13.16 28.11 15.36
N GLY A 124 -14.41 28.33 15.79
CA GLY A 124 -14.95 27.57 16.92
C GLY A 124 -14.89 26.08 16.59
N ASP A 125 -14.91 25.24 17.62
CA ASP A 125 -14.86 23.79 17.40
C ASP A 125 -16.04 23.36 16.50
N LEU A 126 -15.78 22.45 15.55
CA LEU A 126 -16.83 21.83 14.73
C LEU A 126 -17.69 20.89 15.59
N LYS A 127 -18.65 21.48 16.30
CA LYS A 127 -19.60 20.81 17.18
C LYS A 127 -20.90 21.59 17.23
N VAL A 128 -21.95 20.97 17.74
CA VAL A 128 -23.17 21.68 18.14
C VAL A 128 -22.88 22.42 19.45
N GLU A 129 -23.06 23.73 19.45
CA GLU A 129 -22.95 24.58 20.64
C GLU A 129 -24.23 24.54 21.46
N SER A 130 -25.40 24.60 20.80
CA SER A 130 -26.67 24.57 21.50
C SER A 130 -27.83 24.12 20.60
N VAL A 131 -28.86 23.62 21.27
CA VAL A 131 -30.19 23.41 20.70
C VAL A 131 -31.21 24.08 21.61
N SER A 132 -32.12 24.88 21.06
CA SER A 132 -33.14 25.60 21.82
C SER A 132 -34.42 25.79 21.00
N ALA A 133 -35.58 25.86 21.66
CA ALA A 133 -36.84 26.17 20.97
C ALA A 133 -36.92 27.67 20.68
N ILE A 134 -37.27 28.04 19.45
CA ILE A 134 -37.62 29.42 19.06
C ILE A 134 -39.08 29.69 19.42
N ASN A 135 -39.96 28.74 19.09
CA ASN A 135 -41.39 28.71 19.39
C ASN A 135 -41.84 27.24 19.44
N ALA A 136 -43.14 26.95 19.53
CA ALA A 136 -43.62 25.56 19.62
C ALA A 136 -43.24 24.67 18.42
N SER A 137 -43.01 25.26 17.23
CA SER A 137 -42.77 24.52 15.97
C SER A 137 -41.39 24.75 15.35
N GLN A 138 -40.49 25.49 16.00
CA GLN A 138 -39.17 25.80 15.47
C GLN A 138 -38.09 25.63 16.53
N ILE A 139 -37.00 24.97 16.14
CA ILE A 139 -35.83 24.71 16.98
C ILE A 139 -34.64 25.39 16.31
N GLU A 140 -33.87 26.13 17.09
CA GLU A 140 -32.57 26.67 16.73
C GLU A 140 -31.49 25.64 17.07
N VAL A 141 -30.62 25.34 16.11
CA VAL A 141 -29.41 24.53 16.27
C VAL A 141 -28.21 25.40 15.91
N LYS A 142 -27.35 25.70 16.89
CA LYS A 142 -26.14 26.51 16.70
C LYS A 142 -24.90 25.64 16.67
N PHE A 143 -24.01 25.91 15.71
CA PHE A 143 -22.74 25.25 15.52
C PHE A 143 -21.58 26.20 15.89
N GLY A 144 -20.50 25.65 16.44
CA GLY A 144 -19.32 26.44 16.80
C GLY A 144 -18.47 26.86 15.60
N ALA A 145 -18.51 26.06 14.54
CA ALA A 145 -17.84 26.30 13.28
C ALA A 145 -18.85 26.51 12.14
N GLU A 146 -18.39 27.06 11.02
CA GLU A 146 -19.19 27.12 9.81
C GLU A 146 -19.47 25.71 9.27
N VAL A 147 -20.73 25.46 8.92
CA VAL A 147 -21.19 24.15 8.46
C VAL A 147 -21.55 24.15 6.98
N ASP A 148 -21.33 23.02 6.34
CA ASP A 148 -21.69 22.80 4.96
C ASP A 148 -23.23 22.85 4.80
N LYS A 149 -23.69 23.64 3.83
CA LYS A 149 -25.11 23.90 3.64
C LYS A 149 -25.92 22.66 3.29
N GLU A 150 -25.39 21.78 2.44
CA GLU A 150 -26.11 20.59 1.98
C GLU A 150 -26.37 19.63 3.14
N SER A 151 -25.34 19.33 3.93
CA SER A 151 -25.48 18.49 5.13
C SER A 151 -26.26 19.17 6.26
N ALA A 152 -26.17 20.50 6.43
CA ALA A 152 -26.91 21.23 7.45
C ALA A 152 -28.41 21.38 7.13
N GLU A 153 -28.81 21.31 5.86
CA GLU A 153 -30.21 21.39 5.44
C GLU A 153 -30.85 20.00 5.21
N ASP A 154 -30.09 18.90 5.40
CA ASP A 154 -30.61 17.54 5.33
C ASP A 154 -31.41 17.17 6.60
N LEU A 155 -32.72 16.95 6.42
CA LEU A 155 -33.63 16.53 7.49
C LEU A 155 -33.23 15.21 8.16
N ALA A 156 -32.50 14.32 7.47
CA ALA A 156 -32.03 13.05 8.02
C ALA A 156 -31.03 13.24 9.17
N ASN A 157 -30.30 14.35 9.16
CA ASN A 157 -29.27 14.68 10.16
C ASN A 157 -29.84 15.14 11.51
N TYR A 158 -31.16 15.33 11.58
CA TYR A 158 -31.87 15.81 12.77
C TYR A 158 -32.90 14.79 13.24
N THR A 159 -32.88 14.45 14.53
CA THR A 159 -33.92 13.60 15.15
C THR A 159 -34.55 14.33 16.31
N VAL A 160 -35.88 14.32 16.38
CA VAL A 160 -36.66 14.85 17.51
C VAL A 160 -37.36 13.66 18.16
N SER A 161 -37.16 13.45 19.46
CA SER A 161 -37.67 12.29 20.20
C SER A 161 -39.18 12.42 20.54
N ALA A 162 -40.00 12.80 19.57
CA ALA A 162 -41.45 12.93 19.69
C ALA A 162 -42.13 12.06 18.63
N ALA A 163 -42.87 11.04 19.06
CA ALA A 163 -43.55 10.14 18.14
C ALA A 163 -44.69 10.86 17.40
N GLY A 164 -44.73 10.72 16.08
CA GLY A 164 -45.76 11.33 15.23
C GLY A 164 -45.61 12.83 15.01
N VAL A 165 -44.38 13.36 15.12
CA VAL A 165 -44.05 14.75 14.79
C VAL A 165 -43.09 14.79 13.62
N ASP A 166 -43.56 15.30 12.48
CA ASP A 166 -42.74 15.42 11.28
C ASP A 166 -41.88 16.69 11.29
N LYS A 167 -40.64 16.54 10.81
CA LYS A 167 -39.75 17.67 10.50
C LYS A 167 -40.04 18.07 9.06
N VAL A 168 -40.45 19.30 8.84
CA VAL A 168 -40.89 19.78 7.52
C VAL A 168 -39.80 20.55 6.79
N ALA A 169 -38.84 21.14 7.51
CA ALA A 169 -37.69 21.81 6.91
C ALA A 169 -36.52 21.96 7.91
N ALA A 170 -35.29 21.89 7.42
CA ALA A 170 -34.10 22.40 8.09
C ALA A 170 -33.51 23.49 7.19
N LYS A 171 -33.28 24.69 7.73
CA LYS A 171 -32.78 25.82 6.94
C LYS A 171 -31.57 26.45 7.62
N LEU A 172 -30.46 26.52 6.91
CA LEU A 172 -29.26 27.19 7.36
C LEU A 172 -29.46 28.71 7.15
N VAL A 173 -29.73 29.44 8.23
CA VAL A 173 -30.10 30.87 8.18
C VAL A 173 -28.90 31.80 8.18
N ASP A 174 -27.75 31.31 8.64
CA ASP A 174 -26.42 31.90 8.55
C ASP A 174 -25.38 30.77 8.48
N SER A 175 -24.07 31.04 8.41
CA SER A 175 -23.08 29.96 8.26
C SER A 175 -22.99 28.96 9.43
N LYS A 176 -23.68 29.20 10.55
CA LYS A 176 -23.58 28.43 11.81
C LYS A 176 -24.90 28.10 12.50
N THR A 177 -26.04 28.53 11.96
CA THR A 177 -27.34 28.38 12.63
C THR A 177 -28.34 27.73 11.70
N VAL A 178 -28.88 26.58 12.12
CA VAL A 178 -30.00 25.93 11.45
C VAL A 178 -31.28 26.17 12.23
N VAL A 179 -32.33 26.53 11.51
CA VAL A 179 -33.71 26.53 12.02
C VAL A 179 -34.40 25.26 11.53
N LEU A 180 -34.62 24.32 12.44
CA LEU A 180 -35.40 23.12 12.21
C LEU A 180 -36.88 23.43 12.47
N THR A 181 -37.72 23.28 11.44
CA THR A 181 -39.16 23.53 11.50
C THR A 181 -39.91 22.20 11.57
N LEU A 182 -40.86 22.10 12.49
CA LEU A 182 -41.76 20.97 12.71
C LEU A 182 -43.16 21.28 12.16
N ASP A 183 -43.94 20.26 11.81
CA ASP A 183 -45.33 20.47 11.42
C ASP A 183 -46.15 20.98 12.63
N PRO A 184 -46.73 22.19 12.59
CA PRO A 184 -47.49 22.74 13.71
C PRO A 184 -48.73 21.90 14.06
N THR A 185 -49.29 21.17 13.11
CA THR A 185 -50.44 20.26 13.34
C THR A 185 -50.04 19.09 14.21
N ASP A 186 -48.88 18.50 13.93
CA ASP A 186 -48.35 17.38 14.70
C ASP A 186 -47.87 17.84 16.08
N VAL A 187 -47.21 19.00 16.16
CA VAL A 187 -46.77 19.62 17.42
C VAL A 187 -47.95 19.80 18.38
N VAL A 188 -49.09 20.30 17.89
CA VAL A 188 -50.33 20.41 18.67
C VAL A 188 -50.85 19.04 19.09
N THR A 189 -50.86 18.07 18.17
CA THR A 189 -51.40 16.72 18.41
C THR A 189 -50.56 15.94 19.43
N ALA A 190 -49.23 16.08 19.37
CA ALA A 190 -48.27 15.52 20.31
C ALA A 190 -48.18 16.30 21.62
N GLY A 191 -48.78 17.51 21.69
CA GLY A 191 -48.81 18.34 22.89
C GLY A 191 -47.43 18.83 23.31
N LEU A 192 -46.59 19.25 22.36
CA LEU A 192 -45.19 19.57 22.67
C LEU A 192 -45.01 20.87 23.46
N ASN A 193 -45.95 21.82 23.41
CA ASN A 193 -45.82 23.05 24.20
C ASN A 193 -45.85 22.73 25.70
N GLN A 194 -44.92 23.32 26.48
CA GLN A 194 -44.64 23.01 27.88
C GLN A 194 -44.09 21.59 28.13
N SER A 195 -43.53 20.95 27.10
CA SER A 195 -42.84 19.66 27.20
C SER A 195 -41.34 19.80 26.91
N THR A 196 -40.57 18.78 27.29
CA THR A 196 -39.15 18.66 26.96
C THR A 196 -38.91 17.39 26.15
N VAL A 197 -38.21 17.50 25.03
CA VAL A 197 -37.82 16.37 24.18
C VAL A 197 -36.31 16.37 23.96
N GLU A 198 -35.75 15.24 23.51
CA GLU A 198 -34.36 15.15 23.07
C GLU A 198 -34.28 15.43 21.56
N VAL A 199 -33.30 16.25 21.19
CA VAL A 199 -32.95 16.56 19.81
C VAL A 199 -31.53 16.08 19.57
N SER A 200 -31.38 15.19 18.59
CA SER A 200 -30.08 14.68 18.16
C SER A 200 -29.70 15.26 16.82
N VAL A 201 -28.44 15.62 16.68
CA VAL A 201 -27.84 16.16 15.45
C VAL A 201 -26.60 15.34 15.14
N ALA A 202 -26.49 14.85 13.92
CA ALA A 202 -25.35 14.05 13.45
C ALA A 202 -25.05 14.36 11.98
N ASP A 203 -23.88 13.97 11.50
CA ASP A 203 -23.51 13.99 10.07
C ASP A 203 -23.56 15.36 9.36
N VAL A 204 -23.69 16.46 10.12
CA VAL A 204 -23.50 17.82 9.62
C VAL A 204 -22.01 18.11 9.46
N LYS A 205 -21.60 18.47 8.26
CA LYS A 205 -20.20 18.63 7.86
C LYS A 205 -19.68 20.05 8.06
N SER A 206 -18.36 20.20 8.14
CA SER A 206 -17.69 21.50 8.10
C SER A 206 -17.81 22.12 6.71
N ALA A 207 -18.10 23.43 6.64
CA ALA A 207 -18.07 24.18 5.39
C ALA A 207 -16.68 24.21 4.74
N ALA A 208 -15.62 24.10 5.55
CA ALA A 208 -14.24 24.19 5.11
C ALA A 208 -13.61 22.83 4.76
N ASP A 209 -14.21 21.71 5.20
CA ASP A 209 -13.65 20.37 5.07
C ASP A 209 -14.76 19.33 5.22
N ASP A 210 -15.30 18.85 4.10
CA ASP A 210 -16.44 17.95 4.06
C ASP A 210 -16.13 16.53 4.59
N SER A 211 -14.85 16.23 4.85
CA SER A 211 -14.39 15.01 5.50
C SER A 211 -14.58 15.05 7.02
N LYS A 212 -14.79 16.24 7.59
CA LYS A 212 -15.07 16.45 9.00
C LYS A 212 -16.56 16.71 9.20
N ALA A 213 -17.18 15.92 10.06
CA ALA A 213 -18.52 16.16 10.57
C ALA A 213 -18.46 16.47 12.07
N ILE A 214 -19.52 17.08 12.58
CA ILE A 214 -19.72 17.20 14.02
C ILE A 214 -19.72 15.81 14.67
N GLU A 215 -19.24 15.72 15.91
CA GLU A 215 -19.58 14.56 16.74
C GLU A 215 -21.09 14.53 16.96
N SER A 216 -21.68 13.32 16.97
CA SER A 216 -23.10 13.17 17.23
C SER A 216 -23.47 13.81 18.56
N PHE A 217 -24.36 14.79 18.50
CA PHE A 217 -24.81 15.56 19.64
C PHE A 217 -26.24 15.16 19.99
N THR A 218 -26.57 15.13 21.29
CA THR A 218 -27.95 15.01 21.76
C THR A 218 -28.17 15.97 22.92
N GLY A 219 -29.15 16.86 22.76
CA GLY A 219 -29.50 17.89 23.74
C GLY A 219 -30.99 17.86 24.07
N LYS A 220 -31.35 18.39 25.24
CA LYS A 220 -32.76 18.52 25.66
C LYS A 220 -33.29 19.89 25.24
N VAL A 221 -34.42 19.91 24.56
CA VAL A 221 -35.13 21.12 24.14
C VAL A 221 -36.46 21.19 24.87
N SER A 222 -36.66 22.27 25.63
CA SER A 222 -37.93 22.57 26.29
C SER A 222 -38.71 23.59 25.47
N PHE A 223 -39.92 23.24 25.07
CA PHE A 223 -40.81 24.13 24.35
C PHE A 223 -41.65 24.94 25.33
N LEU A 224 -41.63 26.27 25.20
CA LEU A 224 -42.55 27.16 25.90
C LEU A 224 -42.91 28.29 24.96
N ASP A 225 -44.12 28.24 24.44
CA ASP A 225 -44.67 29.24 23.56
C ASP A 225 -45.92 29.86 24.17
N LEU A 226 -45.87 31.18 24.33
CA LEU A 226 -46.90 32.03 24.94
C LEU A 226 -47.30 33.17 23.99
N THR A 227 -46.74 33.22 22.78
CA THR A 227 -46.95 34.30 21.83
C THR A 227 -48.17 33.98 20.97
N VAL A 228 -49.10 34.93 20.84
CA VAL A 228 -50.25 34.74 19.95
C VAL A 228 -49.79 34.96 18.49
N PRO A 229 -50.08 34.04 17.57
CA PRO A 229 -49.70 34.19 16.17
C PRO A 229 -50.50 35.31 15.50
N GLN A 230 -49.87 36.02 14.56
CA GLN A 230 -50.39 37.20 13.88
C GLN A 230 -50.19 37.08 12.37
N ALA A 231 -51.23 37.44 11.61
CA ALA A 231 -51.13 37.63 10.17
C ALA A 231 -50.45 38.98 9.90
N VAL A 232 -49.28 38.95 9.27
CA VAL A 232 -48.40 40.11 9.09
C VAL A 232 -48.66 40.81 7.75
N SER A 233 -48.80 40.04 6.68
CA SER A 233 -48.97 40.60 5.34
C SER A 233 -49.66 39.61 4.40
N ALA A 234 -50.19 40.11 3.30
CA ALA A 234 -50.72 39.30 2.21
C ALA A 234 -50.23 39.83 0.87
N LYS A 235 -49.94 38.94 -0.08
CA LYS A 235 -49.44 39.30 -1.41
C LYS A 235 -50.03 38.38 -2.47
N LEU A 236 -50.46 38.96 -3.60
CA LEU A 236 -50.79 38.19 -4.80
C LEU A 236 -49.51 37.55 -5.35
N ILE A 237 -49.50 36.22 -5.46
CA ILE A 237 -48.32 35.43 -5.91
C ILE A 237 -48.55 34.73 -7.26
N GLY A 238 -49.75 34.88 -7.82
CA GLY A 238 -50.13 34.40 -9.15
C GLY A 238 -51.62 34.64 -9.40
N PRO A 239 -52.11 34.42 -10.63
CA PRO A 239 -53.54 34.51 -10.94
C PRO A 239 -54.37 33.63 -10.01
N GLY A 240 -55.20 34.28 -9.18
CA GLY A 240 -56.05 33.61 -8.20
C GLY A 240 -55.32 32.94 -7.04
N LYS A 241 -54.04 33.25 -6.79
CA LYS A 241 -53.28 32.77 -5.64
C LYS A 241 -52.77 33.92 -4.77
N VAL A 242 -53.10 33.90 -3.49
CA VAL A 242 -52.65 34.91 -2.52
C VAL A 242 -51.92 34.23 -1.37
N ALA A 243 -50.70 34.67 -1.08
CA ALA A 243 -49.91 34.24 0.06
C ALA A 243 -50.19 35.13 1.27
N VAL A 244 -50.50 34.54 2.42
CA VAL A 244 -50.61 35.24 3.71
C VAL A 244 -49.44 34.84 4.58
N THR A 245 -48.63 35.79 5.00
CA THR A 245 -47.44 35.57 5.84
C THR A 245 -47.75 35.89 7.29
N PHE A 246 -47.29 35.02 8.18
CA PHE A 246 -47.47 35.10 9.63
C PHE A 246 -46.13 35.36 10.34
N ASN A 247 -46.16 35.78 11.60
CA ASN A 247 -44.96 35.96 12.41
C ASN A 247 -44.34 34.62 12.86
N GLU A 248 -45.14 33.55 12.91
CA GLU A 248 -44.78 32.20 13.35
C GLU A 248 -45.47 31.15 12.45
N PRO A 249 -44.98 29.89 12.39
CA PRO A 249 -45.63 28.84 11.61
C PRO A 249 -47.04 28.53 12.15
N VAL A 250 -48.03 28.44 11.25
CA VAL A 250 -49.43 28.17 11.60
C VAL A 250 -49.99 26.99 10.81
N SER A 251 -50.83 26.19 11.46
CA SER A 251 -51.71 25.21 10.82
C SER A 251 -53.02 25.89 10.41
N ALA A 252 -53.42 25.71 9.15
CA ALA A 252 -54.65 26.26 8.60
C ALA A 252 -55.26 25.34 7.54
N THR A 253 -56.51 24.98 7.71
CA THR A 253 -57.33 24.26 6.69
C THR A 253 -58.51 25.10 6.20
N SER A 254 -58.88 26.12 6.98
CA SER A 254 -59.93 27.11 6.72
C SER A 254 -59.65 28.36 7.56
N GLY A 255 -60.60 29.30 7.64
CA GLY A 255 -60.48 30.49 8.48
C GLY A 255 -60.05 31.75 7.75
N PHE A 256 -60.33 31.85 6.46
CA PHE A 256 -60.06 33.06 5.66
C PHE A 256 -61.33 33.53 4.97
N LEU A 257 -61.52 34.85 4.87
CA LEU A 257 -62.47 35.50 3.98
C LEU A 257 -61.75 36.56 3.17
N ILE A 258 -62.21 36.81 1.95
CA ILE A 258 -61.75 37.93 1.13
C ILE A 258 -62.91 38.90 0.92
N ASP A 259 -62.69 40.17 1.26
CA ASP A 259 -63.65 41.27 1.22
C ASP A 259 -65.00 40.92 1.87
N GLY A 260 -64.95 40.38 3.09
CA GLY A 260 -66.14 39.98 3.85
C GLY A 260 -66.86 38.76 3.27
N GLY A 261 -66.19 37.95 2.45
CA GLY A 261 -66.75 36.75 1.83
C GLY A 261 -67.32 36.95 0.43
N GLN A 262 -67.03 38.09 -0.22
CA GLN A 262 -67.42 38.32 -1.61
C GLN A 262 -66.75 37.35 -2.59
N TYR A 263 -65.52 36.91 -2.28
CA TYR A 263 -64.78 35.95 -3.09
C TYR A 263 -64.66 34.60 -2.38
N SER A 264 -64.77 33.51 -3.15
CA SER A 264 -64.52 32.17 -2.64
C SER A 264 -63.04 32.01 -2.33
N VAL A 265 -62.73 31.46 -1.16
CA VAL A 265 -61.36 31.17 -0.75
C VAL A 265 -61.24 29.76 -0.21
N THR A 266 -60.19 29.06 -0.63
CA THR A 266 -59.80 27.76 -0.07
C THR A 266 -58.32 27.79 0.22
N VAL A 267 -57.90 27.15 1.33
CA VAL A 267 -56.48 26.99 1.63
C VAL A 267 -55.89 25.95 0.67
N ASP A 268 -54.80 26.31 -0.01
CA ASP A 268 -53.97 25.36 -0.77
C ASP A 268 -53.10 24.59 0.22
N THR A 269 -53.66 23.54 0.83
CA THR A 269 -52.98 22.78 1.90
C THR A 269 -51.69 22.12 1.43
N ALA A 270 -51.53 21.91 0.12
CA ALA A 270 -50.30 21.37 -0.47
C ALA A 270 -49.19 22.44 -0.62
N SER A 271 -49.53 23.72 -0.47
CA SER A 271 -48.63 24.86 -0.67
C SER A 271 -48.45 25.70 0.60
N VAL A 272 -48.73 25.13 1.78
CA VAL A 272 -48.40 25.76 3.06
C VAL A 272 -46.90 25.59 3.31
N ASP A 273 -46.19 26.72 3.43
CA ASP A 273 -44.76 26.74 3.73
C ASP A 273 -44.57 27.16 5.19
N TYR A 274 -44.36 26.18 6.06
CA TYR A 274 -44.15 26.42 7.49
C TYR A 274 -42.84 27.16 7.77
N ALA A 275 -41.79 26.92 6.98
CA ALA A 275 -40.49 27.57 7.16
C ALA A 275 -40.55 29.06 6.75
N ALA A 276 -41.22 29.37 5.65
CA ALA A 276 -41.52 30.74 5.20
C ALA A 276 -42.73 31.36 5.92
N LYS A 277 -43.35 30.64 6.87
CA LYS A 277 -44.49 31.08 7.68
C LYS A 277 -45.65 31.59 6.84
N THR A 278 -45.92 30.91 5.73
CA THR A 278 -46.83 31.41 4.69
C THR A 278 -47.92 30.38 4.37
N VAL A 279 -49.17 30.83 4.33
CA VAL A 279 -50.33 30.05 3.88
C VAL A 279 -50.76 30.57 2.51
N VAL A 280 -50.86 29.68 1.53
CA VAL A 280 -51.35 30.02 0.18
C VAL A 280 -52.85 29.78 0.09
N LEU A 281 -53.55 30.78 -0.43
CA LEU A 281 -54.99 30.79 -0.66
C LEU A 281 -55.29 30.74 -2.16
N ASN A 282 -56.22 29.88 -2.55
CA ASN A 282 -56.83 29.91 -3.88
C ASN A 282 -58.09 30.79 -3.84
N THR A 283 -58.17 31.81 -4.70
CA THR A 283 -59.06 32.98 -4.53
C THR A 283 -59.95 33.32 -5.74
N GLY A 284 -59.95 32.49 -6.79
CA GLY A 284 -60.63 32.84 -8.05
C GLY A 284 -60.03 34.10 -8.69
N THR A 285 -60.74 34.74 -9.63
CA THR A 285 -60.27 36.02 -10.21
C THR A 285 -60.70 37.18 -9.29
N LEU A 286 -59.71 37.91 -8.76
CA LEU A 286 -59.92 39.14 -8.01
C LEU A 286 -59.92 40.35 -8.96
N SER A 287 -60.70 41.38 -8.66
CA SER A 287 -60.62 42.66 -9.38
C SER A 287 -59.28 43.36 -9.16
N GLN A 288 -58.89 44.31 -10.01
CA GLN A 288 -57.75 45.18 -9.68
C GLN A 288 -58.10 46.13 -8.53
N GLY A 289 -57.13 46.41 -7.66
CA GLY A 289 -57.29 47.32 -6.51
C GLY A 289 -56.96 46.69 -5.16
N GLU A 290 -57.31 47.41 -4.08
CA GLU A 290 -57.10 46.95 -2.71
C GLU A 290 -58.17 45.92 -2.32
N HIS A 291 -57.71 44.82 -1.73
CA HIS A 291 -58.51 43.74 -1.18
C HIS A 291 -58.12 43.49 0.27
N THR A 292 -59.04 42.94 1.06
CA THR A 292 -58.83 42.62 2.48
C THR A 292 -59.03 41.14 2.73
N ILE A 293 -58.04 40.48 3.31
CA ILE A 293 -58.15 39.14 3.88
C ILE A 293 -58.49 39.26 5.35
N THR A 294 -59.62 38.70 5.76
CA THR A 294 -59.96 38.51 7.18
C THR A 294 -59.56 37.11 7.60
N VAL A 295 -58.67 37.00 8.58
CA VAL A 295 -58.23 35.73 9.20
C VAL A 295 -59.07 35.43 10.44
N ASN A 296 -59.46 34.18 10.64
CA ASN A 296 -60.33 33.68 11.71
C ASN A 296 -61.57 34.58 11.94
N PRO A 297 -62.48 34.70 10.95
CA PRO A 297 -63.69 35.50 11.08
C PRO A 297 -64.62 35.00 12.19
N ASP A 298 -65.24 35.91 12.94
CA ASP A 298 -66.34 35.72 13.91
C ASP A 298 -66.46 34.35 14.59
N GLY A 299 -65.53 34.07 15.52
CA GLY A 299 -65.55 32.87 16.35
C GLY A 299 -64.85 31.65 15.74
N ASP A 300 -64.36 31.75 14.51
CA ASP A 300 -63.49 30.77 13.89
C ASP A 300 -62.13 30.70 14.63
N LYS A 301 -61.59 29.49 14.69
CA LYS A 301 -60.39 29.07 15.40
C LYS A 301 -59.56 28.11 14.54
N SER A 302 -59.74 28.14 13.23
CA SER A 302 -59.13 27.22 12.28
C SER A 302 -57.65 27.51 12.05
N VAL A 303 -57.22 28.77 12.14
CA VAL A 303 -55.81 29.16 12.01
C VAL A 303 -55.18 29.27 13.40
N LYS A 304 -54.21 28.39 13.69
CA LYS A 304 -53.53 28.29 14.99
C LYS A 304 -52.06 27.88 14.82
N ASP A 305 -51.22 28.22 15.77
CA ASP A 305 -49.81 27.79 15.82
C ASP A 305 -49.64 26.37 16.38
N GLY A 306 -48.38 25.93 16.50
CA GLY A 306 -47.99 24.68 17.16
C GLY A 306 -48.29 24.62 18.67
N ALA A 307 -48.48 25.77 19.32
CA ALA A 307 -48.85 25.86 20.72
C ALA A 307 -50.36 25.69 20.95
N GLY A 308 -51.15 25.70 19.86
CA GLY A 308 -52.61 25.70 19.88
C GLY A 308 -53.23 27.08 20.13
N LEU A 309 -52.45 28.16 20.08
CA LEU A 309 -52.93 29.53 20.18
C LEU A 309 -53.49 29.97 18.82
N PHE A 310 -54.69 30.55 18.85
CA PHE A 310 -55.40 30.95 17.64
C PHE A 310 -54.98 32.35 17.20
N VAL A 311 -54.86 32.56 15.89
CA VAL A 311 -54.72 33.92 15.33
C VAL A 311 -55.97 34.71 15.66
N ALA A 312 -55.84 35.87 16.31
CA ALA A 312 -56.97 36.75 16.58
C ALA A 312 -57.56 37.29 15.27
N LYS A 313 -58.87 37.54 15.24
CA LYS A 313 -59.54 38.14 14.07
C LYS A 313 -58.79 39.38 13.61
N THR A 314 -58.21 39.31 12.42
CA THR A 314 -57.34 40.36 11.87
C THR A 314 -57.64 40.53 10.40
N ASP A 315 -57.67 41.78 9.96
CA ASP A 315 -57.78 42.16 8.56
C ASP A 315 -56.39 42.52 8.01
N VAL A 316 -55.98 41.86 6.94
CA VAL A 316 -54.73 42.11 6.23
C VAL A 316 -55.05 42.60 4.82
N LYS A 317 -54.56 43.79 4.48
CA LYS A 317 -54.78 44.38 3.17
C LYS A 317 -53.70 43.94 2.18
N PHE A 318 -54.09 43.74 0.94
CA PHE A 318 -53.18 43.54 -0.18
C PHE A 318 -53.75 44.20 -1.43
N THR A 319 -52.90 44.47 -2.42
CA THR A 319 -53.32 45.08 -3.68
C THR A 319 -53.14 44.07 -4.82
N VAL A 320 -54.17 43.95 -5.66
CA VAL A 320 -54.13 43.21 -6.93
C VAL A 320 -53.79 44.20 -8.03
N ALA A 321 -52.64 44.00 -8.66
CA ALA A 321 -52.16 44.74 -9.81
C ALA A 321 -51.68 43.74 -10.88
N ASP A 322 -51.65 44.18 -12.14
CA ASP A 322 -51.06 43.37 -13.21
C ASP A 322 -49.54 43.31 -13.01
N ASP A 323 -49.01 42.08 -13.03
CA ASP A 323 -47.58 41.86 -13.16
C ASP A 323 -47.25 41.70 -14.65
N VAL A 324 -46.41 42.58 -15.17
CA VAL A 324 -45.97 42.59 -16.58
C VAL A 324 -44.45 42.50 -16.71
N THR A 325 -43.76 42.31 -15.58
CA THR A 325 -42.30 42.19 -15.53
C THR A 325 -41.90 40.73 -15.63
N ALA A 326 -40.86 40.43 -16.41
CA ALA A 326 -40.34 39.08 -16.53
C ALA A 326 -39.20 38.85 -15.53
N PRO A 327 -38.98 37.60 -15.09
CA PRO A 327 -37.90 37.27 -14.16
C PRO A 327 -36.51 37.67 -14.67
N VAL A 328 -35.66 38.12 -13.74
CA VAL A 328 -34.27 38.53 -13.98
C VAL A 328 -33.31 37.59 -13.29
N LEU A 329 -32.21 37.23 -13.97
CA LEU A 329 -31.11 36.46 -13.39
C LEU A 329 -30.22 37.39 -12.55
N VAL A 330 -30.21 37.18 -11.23
CA VAL A 330 -29.47 37.99 -10.26
C VAL A 330 -28.03 37.54 -10.13
N SER A 331 -27.79 36.22 -9.99
CA SER A 331 -26.44 35.68 -9.76
C SER A 331 -26.33 34.20 -10.14
N ALA A 332 -25.09 33.73 -10.27
CA ALA A 332 -24.74 32.32 -10.31
C ALA A 332 -23.58 32.04 -9.35
N THR A 333 -23.67 30.95 -8.61
CA THR A 333 -22.58 30.44 -7.75
C THR A 333 -22.17 29.05 -8.22
N ALA A 334 -20.87 28.77 -8.31
CA ALA A 334 -20.40 27.44 -8.70
C ALA A 334 -20.51 26.51 -7.49
N SER A 335 -21.10 25.34 -7.69
CA SER A 335 -21.08 24.24 -6.71
C SER A 335 -20.03 23.18 -7.06
N GLY A 336 -19.18 23.46 -8.05
CA GLY A 336 -18.13 22.58 -8.56
C GLY A 336 -17.86 22.86 -10.04
N GLN A 337 -16.95 22.10 -10.67
CA GLN A 337 -16.70 22.25 -12.11
C GLN A 337 -17.84 21.73 -12.99
N ASN A 338 -18.82 21.02 -12.46
CA ASN A 338 -19.93 20.48 -13.29
C ASN A 338 -21.28 21.12 -12.97
N ALA A 339 -21.37 22.06 -12.02
CA ALA A 339 -22.67 22.60 -11.63
C ALA A 339 -22.59 24.03 -11.08
N VAL A 340 -23.69 24.76 -11.26
CA VAL A 340 -23.92 26.10 -10.71
C VAL A 340 -25.30 26.18 -10.07
N VAL A 341 -25.48 27.10 -9.12
CA VAL A 341 -26.79 27.50 -8.59
C VAL A 341 -27.12 28.88 -9.14
N LEU A 342 -28.22 28.99 -9.86
CA LEU A 342 -28.75 30.25 -10.39
C LEU A 342 -29.73 30.86 -9.39
N THR A 343 -29.68 32.18 -9.21
CA THR A 343 -30.65 32.94 -8.39
C THR A 343 -31.38 33.96 -9.25
N PHE A 344 -32.71 33.98 -9.14
CA PHE A 344 -33.61 34.94 -9.79
C PHE A 344 -34.20 35.93 -8.77
N ASP A 345 -34.62 37.10 -9.23
CA ASP A 345 -35.21 38.15 -8.40
C ASP A 345 -36.64 37.80 -7.93
N GLU A 346 -37.36 37.03 -8.74
CA GLU A 346 -38.70 36.53 -8.46
C GLU A 346 -38.85 35.01 -8.71
N PRO A 347 -39.88 34.37 -8.13
CA PRO A 347 -40.16 32.94 -8.35
C PRO A 347 -40.43 32.63 -9.81
N ILE A 348 -39.79 31.59 -10.35
CA ILE A 348 -40.08 31.10 -11.70
C ILE A 348 -40.89 29.80 -11.66
N SER A 349 -41.74 29.59 -12.65
CA SER A 349 -42.61 28.43 -12.78
C SER A 349 -41.84 27.14 -13.09
N GLY A 350 -40.68 27.24 -13.75
CA GLY A 350 -39.80 26.13 -14.07
C GLY A 350 -38.53 26.57 -14.82
N LEU A 351 -37.55 25.67 -14.91
CA LEU A 351 -36.35 25.79 -15.73
C LEU A 351 -36.00 24.40 -16.28
N ASP A 352 -35.92 24.27 -17.61
CA ASP A 352 -35.79 22.97 -18.27
C ASP A 352 -34.34 22.55 -18.54
N ALA A 353 -34.15 21.25 -18.73
CA ALA A 353 -32.89 20.68 -19.16
C ALA A 353 -32.45 21.27 -20.52
N GLY A 354 -31.27 21.87 -20.48
CA GLY A 354 -30.55 22.51 -21.55
C GLY A 354 -30.92 23.96 -21.87
N ASP A 355 -31.83 24.58 -21.13
CA ASP A 355 -32.08 26.00 -21.35
C ASP A 355 -30.99 26.91 -20.76
N VAL A 356 -29.97 26.33 -20.14
CA VAL A 356 -28.79 27.00 -19.60
C VAL A 356 -27.53 26.53 -20.32
N TYR A 357 -26.64 27.46 -20.63
CA TYR A 357 -25.37 27.23 -21.29
C TYR A 357 -24.23 27.86 -20.49
N HIS A 358 -23.04 27.28 -20.54
CA HIS A 358 -21.81 27.94 -20.10
C HIS A 358 -20.89 28.20 -21.29
N THR A 359 -19.90 29.10 -21.17
CA THR A 359 -18.84 29.34 -22.17
C THR A 359 -19.30 29.81 -23.56
N ALA A 360 -20.10 29.04 -24.29
CA ALA A 360 -20.80 29.40 -25.52
C ALA A 360 -22.19 28.77 -25.60
N ASN A 361 -23.13 29.40 -26.31
CA ASN A 361 -24.50 28.91 -26.46
C ASN A 361 -24.59 27.80 -27.54
N THR A 362 -23.95 26.66 -27.29
CA THR A 362 -23.91 25.50 -28.18
C THR A 362 -24.32 24.24 -27.42
N GLU A 363 -24.71 23.18 -28.15
CA GLU A 363 -25.11 21.89 -27.57
C GLU A 363 -24.03 21.30 -26.65
N ALA A 364 -22.75 21.54 -26.95
CA ALA A 364 -21.64 21.04 -26.15
C ALA A 364 -21.57 21.64 -24.73
N TYR A 365 -22.09 22.85 -24.51
CA TYR A 365 -22.04 23.51 -23.20
C TYR A 365 -23.42 23.68 -22.57
N ARG A 366 -24.39 22.96 -23.10
CA ARG A 366 -25.78 22.92 -22.64
C ARG A 366 -25.87 22.12 -21.34
N ASN A 367 -26.68 22.57 -20.39
CA ASN A 367 -26.92 21.81 -19.16
C ASN A 367 -27.67 20.50 -19.43
N THR A 368 -27.41 19.49 -18.62
CA THR A 368 -27.99 18.14 -18.73
C THR A 368 -29.08 17.89 -17.69
N ALA A 369 -29.03 18.56 -16.55
CA ALA A 369 -30.04 18.46 -15.50
C ALA A 369 -30.28 19.82 -14.84
N VAL A 370 -31.46 19.96 -14.22
CA VAL A 370 -31.87 21.11 -13.42
C VAL A 370 -32.68 20.60 -12.22
N GLU A 371 -32.42 21.15 -11.05
CA GLU A 371 -33.13 20.85 -9.80
C GLU A 371 -33.51 22.16 -9.10
N GLU A 372 -34.76 22.27 -8.63
CA GLU A 372 -35.16 23.39 -7.76
C GLU A 372 -34.43 23.30 -6.42
N VAL A 373 -33.85 24.41 -5.94
CA VAL A 373 -33.31 24.46 -4.59
C VAL A 373 -34.47 24.58 -3.60
N ALA A 374 -34.67 23.54 -2.79
CA ALA A 374 -35.75 23.48 -1.80
C ALA A 374 -35.72 24.69 -0.84
N GLY A 375 -36.90 25.19 -0.44
CA GLY A 375 -37.00 26.33 0.47
C GLY A 375 -36.54 27.69 -0.10
N SER A 376 -36.21 27.75 -1.40
CA SER A 376 -35.88 28.99 -2.11
C SER A 376 -37.10 29.76 -2.62
N ALA A 377 -38.32 29.25 -2.38
CA ALA A 377 -39.56 29.75 -2.95
C ALA A 377 -39.47 29.90 -4.49
N LYS A 378 -38.88 28.89 -5.16
CA LYS A 378 -38.65 28.82 -6.62
C LYS A 378 -37.76 29.92 -7.20
N LYS A 379 -36.94 30.57 -6.38
CA LYS A 379 -35.98 31.59 -6.84
C LYS A 379 -34.61 31.02 -7.17
N GLN A 380 -34.29 29.80 -6.73
CA GLN A 380 -32.98 29.20 -6.94
C GLN A 380 -33.06 27.82 -7.60
N TRP A 381 -32.16 27.59 -8.55
CA TRP A 381 -32.12 26.36 -9.35
C TRP A 381 -30.67 25.88 -9.52
N LYS A 382 -30.39 24.63 -9.14
CA LYS A 382 -29.12 23.95 -9.38
C LYS A 382 -29.13 23.42 -10.80
N VAL A 383 -28.09 23.75 -11.55
CA VAL A 383 -27.92 23.42 -12.98
C VAL A 383 -26.64 22.60 -13.13
N THR A 384 -26.77 21.41 -13.69
CA THR A 384 -25.64 20.48 -13.91
C THR A 384 -25.32 20.41 -15.40
N PHE A 385 -24.04 20.44 -15.75
CA PHE A 385 -23.53 20.40 -17.12
C PHE A 385 -22.84 19.07 -17.43
N GLY A 386 -22.94 18.62 -18.68
CA GLY A 386 -22.23 17.43 -19.13
C GLY A 386 -20.74 17.68 -19.32
N ASN A 387 -20.38 18.83 -19.89
CA ASN A 387 -18.99 19.27 -19.99
C ASN A 387 -18.60 20.14 -18.77
N PRO A 388 -17.38 19.99 -18.24
CA PRO A 388 -16.94 20.79 -17.11
C PRO A 388 -16.81 22.28 -17.47
N LEU A 389 -17.18 23.13 -16.51
CA LEU A 389 -16.86 24.53 -16.42
C LEU A 389 -15.33 24.71 -16.36
N PRO A 390 -14.75 25.55 -17.23
CA PRO A 390 -13.35 25.95 -17.12
C PRO A 390 -13.06 26.63 -15.78
N THR A 391 -11.82 26.53 -15.30
CA THR A 391 -11.39 27.28 -14.11
C THR A 391 -11.27 28.78 -14.42
N GLY A 392 -11.48 29.62 -13.40
CA GLY A 392 -11.55 31.08 -13.52
C GLY A 392 -12.98 31.59 -13.71
N THR A 393 -13.12 32.75 -14.36
CA THR A 393 -14.42 33.38 -14.57
C THR A 393 -15.12 32.79 -15.80
N VAL A 394 -16.28 32.18 -15.60
CA VAL A 394 -17.10 31.57 -16.65
C VAL A 394 -18.42 32.33 -16.79
N THR A 395 -18.85 32.58 -18.03
CA THR A 395 -20.18 33.13 -18.31
C THR A 395 -21.23 32.02 -18.35
N ILE A 396 -22.33 32.22 -17.63
CA ILE A 396 -23.52 31.38 -17.66
C ILE A 396 -24.64 32.15 -18.36
N ASN A 397 -25.33 31.49 -19.30
CA ASN A 397 -26.40 32.06 -20.11
C ASN A 397 -27.69 31.26 -19.95
N VAL A 398 -28.79 31.92 -19.64
CA VAL A 398 -30.16 31.35 -19.68
C VAL A 398 -30.81 31.75 -21.00
N ALA A 399 -31.30 30.78 -21.75
CA ALA A 399 -31.85 30.99 -23.08
C ALA A 399 -33.05 31.95 -23.08
N LYS A 400 -33.30 32.57 -24.23
CA LYS A 400 -34.51 33.39 -24.41
C LYS A 400 -35.76 32.53 -24.20
N GLU A 401 -36.76 33.08 -23.50
CA GLU A 401 -38.05 32.44 -23.18
C GLU A 401 -37.97 31.14 -22.36
N ALA A 402 -36.80 30.84 -21.79
CA ALA A 402 -36.53 29.67 -20.96
C ALA A 402 -37.20 29.70 -19.58
N ILE A 403 -37.42 30.91 -19.05
CA ILE A 403 -38.00 31.10 -17.72
C ILE A 403 -39.26 31.95 -17.83
N GLN A 404 -40.21 31.66 -16.95
CA GLN A 404 -41.50 32.31 -16.88
C GLN A 404 -41.93 32.44 -15.42
N ASP A 405 -42.44 33.60 -15.01
CA ASP A 405 -43.01 33.79 -13.67
C ASP A 405 -44.39 33.10 -13.51
N ASN A 406 -45.03 33.30 -12.36
CA ASN A 406 -46.39 32.78 -12.12
C ASN A 406 -47.50 33.57 -12.85
N PHE A 407 -47.19 34.73 -13.43
CA PHE A 407 -48.12 35.59 -14.18
C PHE A 407 -48.02 35.43 -15.70
N ASN A 408 -47.17 34.50 -16.15
CA ASN A 408 -46.86 34.16 -17.53
C ASN A 408 -45.90 35.12 -18.26
N ASN A 409 -45.20 36.00 -17.56
CA ASN A 409 -44.16 36.86 -18.14
C ASN A 409 -42.88 36.05 -18.38
N LYS A 410 -42.41 36.01 -19.63
CA LYS A 410 -41.20 35.28 -20.06
C LYS A 410 -40.01 36.21 -20.25
N ASN A 411 -38.80 35.72 -19.98
CA ASN A 411 -37.59 36.49 -20.29
C ASN A 411 -37.46 36.72 -21.81
N ALA A 412 -37.51 37.99 -22.23
CA ALA A 412 -37.56 38.36 -23.65
C ALA A 412 -36.21 38.19 -24.39
N SER A 413 -35.11 38.09 -23.66
CA SER A 413 -33.75 37.94 -24.18
C SER A 413 -32.97 36.88 -23.40
N VAL A 414 -31.83 36.46 -23.94
CA VAL A 414 -30.84 35.68 -23.20
C VAL A 414 -30.42 36.49 -21.97
N LEU A 415 -30.42 35.84 -20.81
CA LEU A 415 -29.90 36.40 -19.56
C LEU A 415 -28.51 35.85 -19.33
N SER A 416 -27.58 36.68 -18.83
CA SER A 416 -26.19 36.26 -18.63
C SER A 416 -25.64 36.76 -17.31
N THR A 417 -24.84 35.93 -16.65
CA THR A 417 -24.06 36.30 -15.46
C THR A 417 -22.70 35.59 -15.48
N THR A 418 -21.81 35.95 -14.55
CA THR A 418 -20.49 35.31 -14.44
C THR A 418 -20.34 34.60 -13.12
N VAL A 419 -19.63 33.48 -13.13
CA VAL A 419 -19.31 32.69 -11.95
C VAL A 419 -17.81 32.43 -11.89
N SER A 420 -17.24 32.42 -10.69
CA SER A 420 -15.84 32.03 -10.47
C SER A 420 -15.77 30.54 -10.13
N VAL A 421 -14.98 29.79 -10.89
CA VAL A 421 -14.83 28.34 -10.76
C VAL A 421 -13.40 28.02 -10.38
N VAL A 422 -13.20 27.24 -9.33
CA VAL A 422 -11.90 26.71 -8.93
C VAL A 422 -11.83 25.22 -9.26
N SER A 423 -10.64 24.73 -9.61
CA SER A 423 -10.39 23.29 -9.70
C SER A 423 -10.23 22.71 -8.31
N ASP A 424 -10.59 21.44 -8.17
CA ASP A 424 -10.20 20.67 -7.01
C ASP A 424 -8.69 20.38 -7.05
N SER A 425 -8.00 20.65 -5.95
CA SER A 425 -6.56 20.41 -5.78
C SER A 425 -6.26 19.62 -4.51
N VAL A 426 -7.27 19.11 -3.81
CA VAL A 426 -7.10 18.30 -2.62
C VAL A 426 -6.80 16.87 -3.05
N LYS A 427 -5.75 16.28 -2.50
CA LYS A 427 -5.40 14.89 -2.78
C LYS A 427 -6.18 13.95 -1.85
N PRO A 428 -6.57 12.76 -2.32
CA PRO A 428 -7.14 11.75 -1.44
C PRO A 428 -6.09 11.28 -0.43
N THR A 429 -6.52 10.95 0.78
CA THR A 429 -5.68 10.40 1.86
C THR A 429 -6.32 9.16 2.48
N VAL A 430 -5.53 8.30 3.12
CA VAL A 430 -6.06 7.20 3.93
C VAL A 430 -6.34 7.72 5.34
N THR A 431 -7.61 7.73 5.74
CA THR A 431 -8.08 8.27 7.02
C THR A 431 -8.10 7.22 8.13
N GLU A 432 -8.31 5.96 7.79
CA GLU A 432 -8.37 4.85 8.75
C GLU A 432 -7.81 3.57 8.13
N VAL A 433 -7.07 2.78 8.93
CA VAL A 433 -6.74 1.39 8.60
C VAL A 433 -7.15 0.50 9.78
N LYS A 434 -7.97 -0.51 9.49
CA LYS A 434 -8.55 -1.40 10.49
C LYS A 434 -8.35 -2.85 10.12
N VAL A 435 -7.72 -3.62 11.01
CA VAL A 435 -7.65 -5.08 10.92
C VAL A 435 -8.97 -5.65 11.44
N VAL A 436 -9.78 -6.23 10.55
CA VAL A 436 -11.05 -6.85 10.93
C VAL A 436 -10.81 -8.23 11.52
N ASN A 437 -9.95 -9.01 10.87
CA ASN A 437 -9.47 -10.31 11.32
C ASN A 437 -8.23 -10.72 10.49
N ALA A 438 -7.66 -11.90 10.75
CA ALA A 438 -6.51 -12.42 10.03
C ALA A 438 -6.68 -12.50 8.49
N SER A 439 -7.91 -12.58 8.00
CA SER A 439 -8.21 -12.64 6.55
C SER A 439 -8.63 -11.32 5.94
N GLN A 440 -8.80 -10.24 6.73
CA GLN A 440 -9.41 -9.01 6.22
C GLN A 440 -8.90 -7.74 6.91
N VAL A 441 -8.50 -6.77 6.09
CA VAL A 441 -8.11 -5.41 6.50
C VAL A 441 -8.89 -4.40 5.67
N THR A 442 -9.39 -3.35 6.29
CA THR A 442 -10.11 -2.26 5.60
C THR A 442 -9.34 -0.95 5.69
N LEU A 443 -9.31 -0.18 4.61
CA LEU A 443 -8.74 1.15 4.51
C LEU A 443 -9.85 2.13 4.10
N ALA A 444 -10.03 3.22 4.85
CA ALA A 444 -10.95 4.31 4.50
C ALA A 444 -10.20 5.47 3.85
N TYR A 445 -10.79 6.09 2.84
CA TYR A 445 -10.25 7.26 2.15
C TYR A 445 -11.01 8.55 2.54
N SER A 446 -10.34 9.70 2.44
CA SER A 446 -10.96 11.02 2.67
C SER A 446 -12.13 11.29 1.70
N GLU A 447 -12.04 10.75 0.49
CA GLU A 447 -12.99 10.99 -0.59
C GLU A 447 -13.20 9.74 -1.47
N ALA A 448 -14.13 9.86 -2.42
CA ALA A 448 -14.35 8.81 -3.42
C ALA A 448 -13.15 8.76 -4.37
N VAL A 449 -12.61 7.56 -4.59
CA VAL A 449 -11.39 7.36 -5.36
C VAL A 449 -11.56 6.31 -6.45
N VAL A 450 -10.73 6.39 -7.48
CA VAL A 450 -10.56 5.40 -8.54
C VAL A 450 -9.20 4.71 -8.42
N GLY A 451 -9.17 3.42 -8.74
CA GLY A 451 -7.98 2.57 -8.65
C GLY A 451 -7.76 1.94 -7.27
N ALA A 452 -8.62 2.21 -6.29
CA ALA A 452 -8.58 1.58 -4.97
C ALA A 452 -9.03 0.10 -4.97
N ASP A 453 -9.60 -0.39 -6.06
CA ASP A 453 -9.91 -1.79 -6.33
C ASP A 453 -8.77 -2.54 -7.04
N LEU A 454 -7.72 -1.83 -7.48
CA LEU A 454 -6.62 -2.40 -8.22
C LEU A 454 -5.53 -2.91 -7.28
N LYS A 455 -5.30 -4.23 -7.30
CA LYS A 455 -4.21 -4.86 -6.52
C LYS A 455 -2.83 -4.24 -6.75
N ALA A 456 -2.56 -3.74 -7.97
CA ALA A 456 -1.27 -3.12 -8.31
C ALA A 456 -0.94 -1.86 -7.49
N ASN A 457 -1.97 -1.21 -6.93
CA ASN A 457 -1.85 -0.02 -6.11
C ASN A 457 -1.55 -0.33 -4.63
N TYR A 458 -1.44 -1.61 -4.27
CA TYR A 458 -1.18 -2.08 -2.93
C TYR A 458 0.05 -2.97 -2.90
N LYS A 459 0.84 -2.83 -1.83
CA LYS A 459 1.95 -3.73 -1.51
C LYS A 459 1.88 -4.10 -0.05
N VAL A 460 1.84 -5.40 0.24
CA VAL A 460 1.84 -5.92 1.61
C VAL A 460 3.13 -6.71 1.84
N THR A 461 3.85 -6.40 2.91
CA THR A 461 5.07 -7.11 3.31
C THR A 461 4.99 -7.56 4.77
N ASP A 462 5.63 -8.66 5.10
CA ASP A 462 5.83 -9.07 6.49
C ASP A 462 6.97 -8.27 7.17
N LYS A 463 7.21 -8.56 8.46
CA LYS A 463 8.28 -7.93 9.26
C LYS A 463 9.69 -8.09 8.68
N ASP A 464 9.92 -9.08 7.82
CA ASP A 464 11.22 -9.37 7.22
C ASP A 464 11.34 -8.75 5.81
N GLY A 465 10.33 -7.96 5.39
CA GLY A 465 10.28 -7.30 4.09
C GLY A 465 9.85 -8.23 2.95
N LYS A 466 9.43 -9.47 3.24
CA LYS A 466 8.98 -10.41 2.22
C LYS A 466 7.56 -10.09 1.80
N THR A 467 7.32 -10.11 0.49
CA THR A 467 6.00 -9.74 -0.09
C THR A 467 4.97 -10.82 0.17
N VAL A 468 3.79 -10.43 0.65
CA VAL A 468 2.59 -11.26 0.75
C VAL A 468 1.86 -11.17 -0.59
N THR A 469 1.62 -12.30 -1.27
CA THR A 469 1.01 -12.30 -2.61
C THR A 469 -0.45 -12.75 -2.64
N GLY A 470 -0.88 -13.56 -1.67
CA GLY A 470 -2.23 -14.13 -1.59
C GLY A 470 -3.27 -13.16 -1.02
N TYR A 471 -3.65 -12.13 -1.77
CA TYR A 471 -4.78 -11.26 -1.41
C TYR A 471 -5.48 -10.66 -2.63
N GLY A 472 -6.73 -10.26 -2.45
CA GLY A 472 -7.53 -9.48 -3.39
C GLY A 472 -7.98 -8.15 -2.76
N ILE A 473 -8.37 -7.19 -3.60
CA ILE A 473 -8.86 -5.89 -3.17
C ILE A 473 -10.28 -5.70 -3.73
N SER A 474 -11.14 -5.09 -2.94
CA SER A 474 -12.44 -4.56 -3.37
C SER A 474 -12.60 -3.15 -2.83
N TYR A 475 -13.32 -2.28 -3.54
CA TYR A 475 -13.57 -0.91 -3.11
C TYR A 475 -15.06 -0.59 -3.20
N ASP A 476 -15.58 0.04 -2.15
CA ASP A 476 -16.92 0.59 -2.11
C ASP A 476 -16.84 2.13 -2.09
N ALA A 477 -17.27 2.75 -3.18
CA ALA A 477 -17.25 4.20 -3.36
C ALA A 477 -18.24 4.94 -2.45
N ALA A 478 -19.35 4.30 -2.06
CA ALA A 478 -20.36 4.91 -1.20
C ALA A 478 -19.84 5.05 0.24
N THR A 479 -19.14 4.01 0.72
CA THR A 479 -18.51 4.02 2.05
C THR A 479 -17.05 4.48 2.05
N LYS A 480 -16.49 4.78 0.86
CA LYS A 480 -15.09 5.18 0.63
C LYS A 480 -14.08 4.17 1.20
N LYS A 481 -14.41 2.88 1.21
CA LYS A 481 -13.61 1.84 1.88
C LYS A 481 -13.07 0.80 0.91
N ALA A 482 -11.75 0.62 0.92
CA ALA A 482 -11.11 -0.54 0.31
C ALA A 482 -11.00 -1.67 1.33
N THR A 483 -11.31 -2.89 0.90
CA THR A 483 -11.20 -4.11 1.68
C THR A 483 -10.17 -5.04 1.05
N ILE A 484 -9.07 -5.26 1.77
CA ILE A 484 -8.05 -6.24 1.44
C ILE A 484 -8.45 -7.58 2.05
N THR A 485 -8.61 -8.60 1.21
CA THR A 485 -8.97 -9.96 1.64
C THR A 485 -7.82 -10.92 1.36
N PHE A 486 -7.28 -11.55 2.41
CA PHE A 486 -6.11 -12.43 2.36
C PHE A 486 -6.52 -13.90 2.24
N SER A 487 -5.85 -14.64 1.34
CA SER A 487 -5.95 -16.08 1.14
C SER A 487 -4.60 -16.65 0.69
N PRO A 488 -3.85 -17.34 1.57
CA PRO A 488 -4.21 -17.72 2.94
C PRO A 488 -4.30 -16.50 3.89
N ALA A 489 -4.97 -16.69 5.02
CA ALA A 489 -5.05 -15.68 6.08
C ALA A 489 -3.65 -15.28 6.56
N LEU A 490 -3.51 -14.03 7.02
CA LEU A 490 -2.32 -13.53 7.68
C LEU A 490 -2.08 -14.30 8.99
N LYS A 491 -0.81 -14.40 9.39
CA LYS A 491 -0.43 -15.07 10.62
C LYS A 491 -0.87 -14.24 11.83
N GLU A 492 -1.60 -14.86 12.75
CA GLU A 492 -1.94 -14.26 14.03
C GLU A 492 -0.68 -13.91 14.85
N GLY A 493 -0.74 -12.81 15.60
CA GLY A 493 0.39 -12.27 16.37
C GLY A 493 1.48 -11.60 15.52
N ALA A 494 1.40 -11.63 14.18
CA ALA A 494 2.42 -11.07 13.30
C ALA A 494 2.12 -9.62 12.86
N ALA A 495 3.19 -8.88 12.55
CA ALA A 495 3.15 -7.54 12.01
C ALA A 495 3.34 -7.54 10.48
N TYR A 496 2.62 -6.66 9.80
CA TYR A 496 2.69 -6.46 8.36
C TYR A 496 2.70 -4.97 8.03
N THR A 497 3.31 -4.63 6.90
CA THR A 497 3.31 -3.26 6.36
C THR A 497 2.44 -3.24 5.10
N ILE A 498 1.54 -2.26 5.01
CA ILE A 498 0.72 -2.00 3.83
C ILE A 498 1.17 -0.66 3.24
N ALA A 499 1.57 -0.67 1.97
CA ALA A 499 1.86 0.51 1.19
C ALA A 499 0.80 0.69 0.08
N VAL A 500 0.40 1.94 -0.15
CA VAL A 500 -0.64 2.34 -1.10
C VAL A 500 -0.12 3.46 -1.99
N THR A 501 -0.27 3.32 -3.31
CA THR A 501 0.17 4.29 -4.34
C THR A 501 -0.77 4.28 -5.55
N GLY A 502 -0.76 5.30 -6.40
CA GLY A 502 -1.44 5.25 -7.72
C GLY A 502 -2.97 5.34 -7.69
N ILE A 503 -3.56 5.60 -6.53
CA ILE A 503 -5.00 5.85 -6.36
C ILE A 503 -5.28 7.34 -6.60
N LYS A 504 -6.38 7.65 -7.29
CA LYS A 504 -6.74 9.04 -7.64
C LYS A 504 -8.16 9.36 -7.18
N ASP A 505 -8.46 10.63 -6.95
CA ASP A 505 -9.83 11.08 -6.70
C ASP A 505 -10.71 11.04 -7.96
N THR A 506 -11.93 11.56 -7.85
CA THR A 506 -12.91 11.65 -8.95
C THR A 506 -13.04 13.06 -9.52
N ALA A 507 -12.10 13.97 -9.23
CA ALA A 507 -12.10 15.31 -9.78
C ALA A 507 -11.93 15.31 -11.30
N VAL A 508 -12.36 16.39 -11.97
CA VAL A 508 -12.26 16.54 -13.44
C VAL A 508 -10.81 16.40 -13.91
N VAL A 509 -9.87 16.94 -13.13
CA VAL A 509 -8.43 16.67 -13.25
C VAL A 509 -8.05 15.86 -12.02
N PRO A 510 -7.91 14.53 -12.12
CA PRO A 510 -7.77 13.70 -10.93
C PRO A 510 -6.48 13.94 -10.15
N ASN A 511 -6.56 14.14 -8.83
CA ASN A 511 -5.39 14.23 -7.97
C ASN A 511 -4.99 12.85 -7.47
N GLU A 512 -3.68 12.54 -7.51
CA GLU A 512 -3.14 11.26 -7.06
C GLU A 512 -2.77 11.31 -5.57
N ILE A 513 -3.07 10.24 -4.83
CA ILE A 513 -2.70 10.04 -3.42
C ILE A 513 -1.18 10.13 -3.27
N ASP A 514 -0.72 10.79 -2.21
CA ASP A 514 0.67 10.67 -1.80
C ASP A 514 0.94 9.26 -1.28
N ALA A 515 2.14 8.72 -1.54
CA ALA A 515 2.48 7.37 -1.12
C ALA A 515 2.24 7.19 0.39
N TYR A 516 1.31 6.29 0.72
CA TYR A 516 0.89 6.02 2.10
C TYR A 516 1.47 4.68 2.54
N THR A 517 1.98 4.60 3.76
CA THR A 517 2.48 3.36 4.35
C THR A 517 2.07 3.28 5.81
N THR A 518 1.57 2.11 6.21
CA THR A 518 1.18 1.85 7.60
C THR A 518 1.59 0.45 8.05
N ASN A 519 1.76 0.28 9.35
CA ASN A 519 2.01 -1.01 9.97
C ASN A 519 0.75 -1.49 10.68
N ILE A 520 0.40 -2.76 10.45
CA ILE A 520 -0.71 -3.43 11.11
C ILE A 520 -0.20 -4.64 11.88
N THR A 521 -0.90 -5.02 12.94
CA THR A 521 -0.68 -6.27 13.67
C THR A 521 -1.96 -7.09 13.66
N VAL A 522 -1.84 -8.39 13.41
CA VAL A 522 -2.97 -9.31 13.50
C VAL A 522 -3.05 -9.79 14.95
N ALA A 523 -4.19 -9.56 15.61
CA ALA A 523 -4.39 -10.00 16.98
C ALA A 523 -4.25 -11.53 17.09
N ASP A 524 -3.55 -11.98 18.13
CA ASP A 524 -3.49 -13.39 18.50
C ASP A 524 -4.77 -13.78 19.25
N LYS A 525 -5.52 -14.74 18.71
CA LYS A 525 -6.76 -15.24 19.31
C LYS A 525 -6.66 -16.71 19.70
N THR A 526 -5.49 -17.32 19.51
CA THR A 526 -5.28 -18.72 19.86
C THR A 526 -5.18 -18.84 21.38
N ALA A 527 -5.94 -19.77 21.96
CA ALA A 527 -5.93 -19.97 23.40
C ALA A 527 -4.80 -20.93 23.79
N PRO A 528 -4.05 -20.65 24.87
CA PRO A 528 -3.02 -21.55 25.35
C PRO A 528 -3.61 -22.82 25.94
N SER A 529 -2.84 -23.90 25.97
CA SER A 529 -3.14 -25.13 26.71
C SER A 529 -1.93 -25.59 27.52
N VAL A 530 -2.16 -26.40 28.55
CA VAL A 530 -1.06 -27.16 29.17
C VAL A 530 -0.60 -28.22 28.17
N ALA A 531 0.71 -28.30 27.95
CA ALA A 531 1.32 -29.18 26.96
C ALA A 531 1.83 -30.47 27.63
N GLY A 532 1.07 -31.55 27.47
CA GLY A 532 1.45 -32.90 27.91
C GLY A 532 1.60 -33.05 29.43
N ASP A 533 2.36 -34.07 29.82
CA ASP A 533 2.70 -34.34 31.21
C ASP A 533 3.81 -33.38 31.69
N GLY A 534 3.75 -33.05 32.98
CA GLY A 534 4.81 -32.37 33.68
C GLY A 534 5.89 -33.34 34.12
N LEU A 535 6.96 -32.82 34.67
CA LEU A 535 8.07 -33.64 35.14
C LEU A 535 8.35 -33.38 36.59
N TYR A 536 8.76 -34.41 37.29
CA TYR A 536 9.23 -34.26 38.65
C TYR A 536 10.59 -34.94 38.86
N ASP A 537 11.64 -34.13 38.85
CA ASP A 537 12.97 -34.55 39.28
C ASP A 537 13.00 -34.58 40.81
N LYS A 538 12.91 -35.79 41.37
CA LYS A 538 12.87 -36.03 42.82
C LYS A 538 14.22 -35.77 43.48
N ASP A 539 15.33 -35.98 42.77
CA ASP A 539 16.67 -35.74 43.32
C ASP A 539 16.91 -34.24 43.57
N THR A 540 16.39 -33.39 42.67
CA THR A 540 16.51 -31.92 42.78
C THR A 540 15.25 -31.24 43.34
N ASN A 541 14.22 -32.01 43.70
CA ASN A 541 12.91 -31.52 44.15
C ASN A 541 12.29 -30.49 43.19
N LYS A 542 12.40 -30.71 41.88
CA LYS A 542 12.02 -29.73 40.86
C LYS A 542 10.93 -30.27 39.94
N ILE A 543 9.80 -29.58 39.90
CA ILE A 543 8.71 -29.82 38.95
C ILE A 543 8.81 -28.85 37.78
N VAL A 544 8.49 -29.31 36.57
CA VAL A 544 8.33 -28.45 35.39
C VAL A 544 6.99 -28.71 34.72
N ILE A 545 6.24 -27.65 34.44
CA ILE A 545 4.95 -27.68 33.73
C ILE A 545 5.07 -26.85 32.45
N PHE A 546 4.53 -27.36 31.34
CA PHE A 546 4.72 -26.80 30.00
C PHE A 546 3.39 -26.32 29.40
N PHE A 547 3.48 -25.37 28.46
CA PHE A 547 2.32 -24.80 27.79
C PHE A 547 2.53 -24.79 26.27
N SER A 548 1.44 -24.75 25.51
CA SER A 548 1.45 -24.78 24.03
C SER A 548 2.10 -23.56 23.38
N GLU A 549 2.24 -22.47 24.14
CA GLU A 549 2.77 -21.18 23.68
C GLU A 549 3.35 -20.36 24.84
N ALA A 550 3.84 -19.16 24.53
CA ALA A 550 4.42 -18.26 25.52
C ALA A 550 3.35 -17.67 26.45
N MET A 551 3.51 -17.90 27.74
CA MET A 551 2.52 -17.53 28.75
C MET A 551 2.76 -16.15 29.34
N ASN A 552 1.71 -15.59 29.96
CA ASN A 552 1.83 -14.45 30.84
C ASN A 552 2.70 -14.84 32.05
N GLY A 553 3.87 -14.20 32.18
CA GLY A 553 4.82 -14.53 33.23
C GLY A 553 4.29 -14.33 34.65
N ALA A 554 3.36 -13.39 34.87
CA ALA A 554 2.78 -13.16 36.20
C ALA A 554 1.82 -14.30 36.58
N ASP A 555 0.99 -14.76 35.63
CA ASP A 555 0.13 -15.93 35.85
C ASP A 555 0.97 -17.19 36.12
N LEU A 556 2.11 -17.35 35.43
CA LEU A 556 3.01 -18.48 35.68
C LEU A 556 3.67 -18.45 37.06
N LEU A 557 3.94 -17.28 37.62
CA LEU A 557 4.61 -17.12 38.93
C LEU A 557 3.64 -17.08 40.11
N ASP A 558 2.33 -17.12 39.86
CA ASP A 558 1.31 -17.12 40.89
C ASP A 558 1.17 -18.51 41.53
N LYS A 559 1.66 -18.66 42.77
CA LYS A 559 1.61 -19.91 43.52
C LYS A 559 0.19 -20.46 43.70
N SER A 560 -0.82 -19.59 43.75
CA SER A 560 -2.22 -20.02 43.91
C SER A 560 -2.75 -20.77 42.70
N LYS A 561 -2.05 -20.72 41.56
CA LYS A 561 -2.36 -21.47 40.35
C LYS A 561 -1.89 -22.92 40.40
N TYR A 562 -1.17 -23.35 41.43
CA TYR A 562 -0.59 -24.70 41.48
C TYR A 562 -1.00 -25.42 42.76
N THR A 563 -1.58 -26.61 42.59
CA THR A 563 -1.88 -27.53 43.70
C THR A 563 -1.17 -28.85 43.42
N LEU A 564 -0.43 -29.35 44.40
CA LEU A 564 0.25 -30.64 44.33
C LEU A 564 -0.76 -31.75 44.63
N ALA A 565 -0.67 -32.86 43.91
CA ALA A 565 -1.57 -33.99 44.11
C ALA A 565 -0.81 -35.33 44.10
N THR A 566 -1.29 -36.23 44.94
CA THR A 566 -0.99 -37.67 44.92
C THR A 566 -2.24 -38.43 44.45
N SER A 567 -2.18 -39.76 44.41
CA SER A 567 -3.36 -40.59 44.07
C SER A 567 -4.57 -40.41 45.02
N SER A 568 -4.38 -39.84 46.22
CA SER A 568 -5.46 -39.73 47.23
C SER A 568 -5.49 -38.41 48.02
N VAL A 569 -4.53 -37.50 47.83
CA VAL A 569 -4.40 -36.26 48.60
C VAL A 569 -4.05 -35.09 47.68
N GLN A 570 -4.64 -33.91 47.95
CA GLN A 570 -4.26 -32.64 47.32
C GLN A 570 -3.72 -31.68 48.39
N VAL A 571 -2.65 -30.97 48.07
CA VAL A 571 -1.99 -30.02 48.97
C VAL A 571 -1.65 -28.75 48.18
N GLU A 572 -1.98 -27.59 48.73
CA GLU A 572 -1.55 -26.32 48.16
C GLU A 572 -0.03 -26.25 48.06
N LEU A 573 0.48 -25.49 47.09
CA LEU A 573 1.93 -25.36 46.94
C LEU A 573 2.55 -24.74 48.23
N PRO A 574 3.57 -25.38 48.84
CA PRO A 574 4.17 -24.88 50.07
C PRO A 574 4.67 -23.44 49.93
N SER A 575 4.54 -22.64 50.99
CA SER A 575 4.96 -21.23 50.98
C SER A 575 6.45 -21.05 50.68
N THR A 576 7.28 -22.06 51.02
CA THR A 576 8.72 -22.12 50.76
C THR A 576 9.09 -22.57 49.35
N ALA A 577 8.15 -23.09 48.56
CA ALA A 577 8.41 -23.44 47.16
C ALA A 577 8.71 -22.19 46.34
N THR A 578 9.57 -22.30 45.33
CA THR A 578 9.91 -21.18 44.44
C THR A 578 9.47 -21.46 43.01
N LEU A 579 9.00 -20.42 42.32
CA LEU A 579 8.57 -20.50 40.93
C LEU A 579 9.53 -19.67 40.08
N ALA A 580 9.89 -20.20 38.92
CA ALA A 580 10.66 -19.49 37.92
C ALA A 580 10.10 -19.78 36.53
N VAL A 581 9.87 -18.72 35.76
CA VAL A 581 9.46 -18.84 34.35
C VAL A 581 10.59 -19.53 33.59
N GLY A 582 10.25 -20.56 32.81
CA GLY A 582 11.18 -21.24 31.93
C GLY A 582 11.47 -20.45 30.65
N PRO A 583 12.35 -20.95 29.79
CA PRO A 583 12.68 -20.30 28.52
C PRO A 583 11.44 -19.95 27.69
N ASN A 584 11.46 -18.80 27.00
CA ASN A 584 10.39 -18.31 26.13
C ASN A 584 9.01 -18.15 26.80
N ASN A 585 8.94 -18.13 28.13
CA ASN A 585 7.71 -18.14 28.91
C ASN A 585 6.77 -19.33 28.64
N SER A 586 7.23 -20.40 28.00
CA SER A 586 6.37 -21.55 27.65
C SER A 586 6.34 -22.65 28.73
N SER A 587 6.93 -22.38 29.89
CA SER A 587 6.91 -23.31 31.02
C SER A 587 7.12 -22.59 32.36
N VAL A 588 6.78 -23.29 33.44
CA VAL A 588 7.08 -22.89 34.82
C VAL A 588 7.90 -23.97 35.49
N ASN A 589 8.95 -23.56 36.18
CA ASN A 589 9.73 -24.39 37.09
C ASN A 589 9.24 -24.17 38.52
N ILE A 590 8.87 -25.22 39.22
CA ILE A 590 8.41 -25.22 40.60
C ILE A 590 9.43 -26.01 41.44
N THR A 591 10.24 -25.33 42.24
CA THR A 591 11.18 -26.00 43.16
C THR A 591 10.51 -26.18 44.51
N LEU A 592 10.34 -27.44 44.92
CA LEU A 592 9.74 -27.83 46.18
C LEU A 592 10.76 -27.82 47.32
N PRO A 593 10.33 -27.64 48.59
CA PRO A 593 11.18 -27.94 49.74
C PRO A 593 11.51 -29.43 49.79
N SER A 594 12.58 -29.80 50.52
CA SER A 594 13.01 -31.20 50.68
C SER A 594 11.97 -32.12 51.35
N VAL A 595 10.96 -31.54 52.00
CA VAL A 595 9.84 -32.25 52.62
C VAL A 595 8.56 -31.44 52.38
N VAL A 596 7.59 -32.05 51.72
CA VAL A 596 6.22 -31.57 51.53
C VAL A 596 5.29 -32.41 52.39
N LYS A 597 4.53 -31.77 53.29
CA LYS A 597 3.60 -32.48 54.19
C LYS A 597 2.15 -32.25 53.79
N ASP A 598 1.32 -33.28 53.96
CA ASP A 598 -0.13 -33.13 53.88
C ASP A 598 -0.74 -32.46 55.13
N ALA A 599 -2.06 -32.29 55.13
CA ALA A 599 -2.80 -31.69 56.25
C ALA A 599 -2.67 -32.49 57.58
N ASN A 600 -2.30 -33.77 57.52
CA ASN A 600 -2.07 -34.63 58.69
C ASN A 600 -0.61 -34.63 59.15
N GLY A 601 0.28 -33.92 58.44
CA GLY A 601 1.71 -33.85 58.73
C GLY A 601 2.54 -35.00 58.15
N THR A 602 1.96 -35.84 57.29
CA THR A 602 2.63 -36.94 56.59
C THR A 602 3.45 -36.39 55.43
N ASP A 603 4.71 -36.84 55.32
CA ASP A 603 5.56 -36.51 54.17
C ASP A 603 5.04 -37.20 52.91
N ILE A 604 4.71 -36.41 51.90
CA ILE A 604 4.17 -36.87 50.62
C ILE A 604 5.11 -36.57 49.45
N THR A 605 6.31 -36.05 49.69
CA THR A 605 7.23 -35.54 48.65
C THR A 605 7.39 -36.54 47.50
N ASP A 606 7.80 -37.78 47.80
CA ASP A 606 8.00 -38.81 46.78
C ASP A 606 6.73 -39.37 46.14
N ALA A 607 5.56 -39.12 46.77
CA ALA A 607 4.25 -39.60 46.35
C ALA A 607 3.50 -38.61 45.44
N ILE A 608 4.03 -37.40 45.24
CA ILE A 608 3.48 -36.41 44.31
C ILE A 608 3.62 -36.95 42.88
N ASN A 609 2.50 -37.08 42.18
CA ASN A 609 2.45 -37.60 40.80
C ASN A 609 1.57 -36.74 39.87
N LYS A 610 1.04 -35.61 40.36
CA LYS A 610 0.20 -34.71 39.58
C LYS A 610 0.34 -33.27 40.11
N VAL A 611 0.22 -32.30 39.20
CA VAL A 611 -0.03 -30.88 39.52
C VAL A 611 -1.34 -30.45 38.89
N ILE A 612 -2.19 -29.78 39.68
CA ILE A 612 -3.36 -29.09 39.15
C ILE A 612 -2.95 -27.65 38.89
N VAL A 613 -3.10 -27.22 37.65
CA VAL A 613 -2.78 -25.89 37.17
C VAL A 613 -4.08 -25.12 36.97
N GLY A 614 -4.29 -24.04 37.73
CA GLY A 614 -5.43 -23.14 37.56
C GLY A 614 -5.37 -22.36 36.24
N GLN A 615 -6.44 -21.66 35.89
CA GLN A 615 -6.53 -20.90 34.65
C GLN A 615 -5.41 -19.84 34.56
N VAL A 616 -4.66 -19.90 33.47
CA VAL A 616 -3.56 -18.98 33.13
C VAL A 616 -3.80 -18.37 31.76
N ARG A 617 -3.15 -17.23 31.48
CA ARG A 617 -3.23 -16.52 30.20
C ARG A 617 -1.92 -16.59 29.43
N ASP A 618 -2.02 -16.49 28.11
CA ASP A 618 -0.88 -16.21 27.24
C ASP A 618 -0.43 -14.74 27.34
N GLN A 619 0.56 -14.35 26.53
CA GLN A 619 1.01 -12.96 26.46
C GLN A 619 -0.05 -12.00 25.86
N ALA A 620 -0.93 -12.49 24.99
CA ALA A 620 -2.01 -11.72 24.35
C ALA A 620 -3.27 -11.58 25.23
N GLY A 621 -3.32 -12.28 26.37
CA GLY A 621 -4.44 -12.30 27.30
C GLY A 621 -5.48 -13.40 27.04
N ASN A 622 -5.28 -14.26 26.04
CA ASN A 622 -6.14 -15.43 25.82
C ASN A 622 -5.95 -16.41 26.97
N LYS A 623 -7.05 -16.99 27.44
CA LYS A 623 -7.08 -17.87 28.61
C LYS A 623 -7.03 -19.31 28.18
N THR A 624 -6.44 -20.17 29.01
CA THR A 624 -6.62 -21.61 28.85
C THR A 624 -8.11 -21.96 28.81
N ALA A 625 -8.49 -22.85 27.89
CA ALA A 625 -9.89 -23.19 27.64
C ALA A 625 -10.63 -23.71 28.88
N THR A 626 -9.92 -24.41 29.77
CA THR A 626 -10.44 -24.89 31.06
C THR A 626 -10.03 -23.98 32.21
N VAL A 627 -10.84 -23.98 33.28
CA VAL A 627 -10.55 -23.23 34.52
C VAL A 627 -9.43 -23.84 35.36
N PHE A 628 -9.13 -25.12 35.13
CA PHE A 628 -7.94 -25.81 35.61
C PHE A 628 -7.58 -26.96 34.65
N SER A 629 -6.33 -27.39 34.69
CA SER A 629 -5.81 -28.57 33.98
C SER A 629 -5.12 -29.49 34.98
N GLU A 630 -5.40 -30.79 34.90
CA GLU A 630 -4.66 -31.79 35.65
C GLU A 630 -3.46 -32.27 34.83
N VAL A 631 -2.27 -32.17 35.41
CA VAL A 631 -1.01 -32.48 34.74
C VAL A 631 -0.38 -33.66 35.47
N ALA A 632 -0.34 -34.82 34.84
CA ALA A 632 0.39 -35.94 35.41
C ALA A 632 1.89 -35.60 35.43
N LEU A 633 2.63 -36.13 36.40
CA LEU A 633 4.07 -35.97 36.49
C LEU A 633 4.75 -37.28 36.13
N ASP A 634 5.54 -37.27 35.07
CA ASP A 634 6.39 -38.42 34.76
C ASP A 634 7.62 -38.44 35.69
N SER A 635 8.02 -39.64 36.06
CA SER A 635 9.19 -39.90 36.92
C SER A 635 10.46 -40.20 36.13
N ASP A 636 10.34 -40.57 34.85
CA ASP A 636 11.47 -40.87 33.98
C ASP A 636 11.44 -39.97 32.73
N ALA A 637 12.60 -39.54 32.27
CA ALA A 637 12.69 -38.87 30.99
C ALA A 637 12.62 -39.91 29.85
N GLY A 638 11.74 -39.70 28.88
CA GLY A 638 11.57 -40.57 27.71
C GLY A 638 12.63 -40.36 26.62
N GLU A 639 12.28 -40.67 25.38
CA GLU A 639 13.14 -40.47 24.20
C GLU A 639 12.77 -39.18 23.43
N ILE A 640 13.76 -38.54 22.80
CA ILE A 640 13.57 -37.43 21.86
C ILE A 640 13.18 -38.01 20.49
N GLY A 641 11.94 -37.77 20.05
CA GLY A 641 11.47 -38.18 18.72
C GLY A 641 11.80 -37.15 17.64
N VAL A 642 12.26 -37.62 16.48
CA VAL A 642 12.38 -36.78 15.28
C VAL A 642 11.04 -36.73 14.55
N VAL A 643 10.64 -35.54 14.12
CA VAL A 643 9.46 -35.35 13.28
C VAL A 643 9.74 -35.95 11.91
N ALA A 644 8.85 -36.82 11.43
CA ALA A 644 8.98 -37.49 10.14
C ALA A 644 9.19 -36.47 9.00
N ASP A 645 10.04 -36.83 8.03
CA ASP A 645 10.34 -36.06 6.82
C ASP A 645 10.80 -34.60 7.07
N SER A 646 11.29 -34.31 8.27
CA SER A 646 11.73 -32.96 8.64
C SER A 646 13.19 -32.68 8.35
N ALA A 647 13.98 -33.72 8.06
CA ALA A 647 15.41 -33.59 7.83
C ALA A 647 15.68 -33.12 6.40
N VAL A 648 16.51 -32.10 6.23
CA VAL A 648 16.85 -31.51 4.92
C VAL A 648 18.27 -30.92 4.94
N THR A 649 19.00 -31.03 3.84
CA THR A 649 20.23 -30.26 3.62
C THR A 649 19.88 -28.80 3.31
N VAL A 650 20.57 -27.84 3.94
CA VAL A 650 20.32 -26.40 3.70
C VAL A 650 21.46 -25.72 2.94
N ASP A 651 22.64 -26.34 2.99
CA ASP A 651 23.81 -26.05 2.17
C ASP A 651 24.68 -27.31 2.14
N THR A 652 25.79 -27.27 1.39
CA THR A 652 26.70 -28.42 1.25
C THR A 652 27.37 -28.87 2.56
N LYS A 653 27.18 -28.20 3.70
CA LYS A 653 27.77 -28.59 4.99
C LYS A 653 26.75 -28.77 6.11
N THR A 654 25.49 -28.47 5.86
CA THR A 654 24.53 -28.24 6.94
C THR A 654 23.26 -29.04 6.73
N VAL A 655 22.85 -29.77 7.76
CA VAL A 655 21.58 -30.50 7.82
C VAL A 655 20.72 -29.90 8.93
N GLN A 656 19.44 -29.70 8.65
CA GLN A 656 18.43 -29.34 9.65
C GLN A 656 17.40 -30.45 9.79
N PHE A 657 16.89 -30.67 11.01
CA PHE A 657 15.75 -31.56 11.25
C PHE A 657 14.96 -31.08 12.47
N ALA A 658 13.70 -31.49 12.58
CA ALA A 658 12.83 -31.11 13.69
C ALA A 658 12.65 -32.25 14.69
N VAL A 659 12.64 -31.93 15.98
CA VAL A 659 12.32 -32.87 17.06
C VAL A 659 11.05 -32.46 17.78
N ASN A 660 10.23 -33.43 18.15
CA ASN A 660 8.90 -33.24 18.74
C ASN A 660 8.93 -32.73 20.19
N LYS A 661 10.12 -32.42 20.73
CA LYS A 661 10.32 -31.95 22.09
C LYS A 661 11.34 -30.82 22.12
N PRO A 662 11.08 -29.70 22.81
CA PRO A 662 12.06 -28.64 23.02
C PRO A 662 13.34 -29.14 23.70
N LEU A 663 14.49 -28.67 23.21
CA LEU A 663 15.82 -29.00 23.70
C LEU A 663 16.30 -28.03 24.77
N LYS A 664 17.09 -28.57 25.72
CA LYS A 664 17.87 -27.81 26.70
C LYS A 664 19.32 -27.72 26.27
N THR A 665 19.86 -28.81 25.76
CA THR A 665 21.21 -28.87 25.19
C THR A 665 21.20 -29.71 23.92
N VAL A 666 22.06 -29.32 22.98
CA VAL A 666 22.46 -30.16 21.85
C VAL A 666 23.98 -30.22 21.84
N VAL A 667 24.53 -31.40 21.58
CA VAL A 667 25.98 -31.65 21.61
C VAL A 667 26.39 -32.24 20.28
N ALA A 668 27.31 -31.57 19.57
CA ALA A 668 27.73 -31.97 18.23
C ALA A 668 28.25 -33.41 18.17
N SER A 669 29.03 -33.84 19.17
CA SER A 669 29.60 -35.19 19.25
C SER A 669 28.55 -36.30 19.42
N ASP A 670 27.29 -35.97 19.68
CA ASP A 670 26.23 -36.95 19.74
C ASP A 670 25.76 -37.43 18.36
N PHE A 671 26.10 -36.67 17.31
CA PHE A 671 25.58 -36.88 15.97
C PHE A 671 26.70 -37.19 14.96
N LYS A 672 26.34 -37.97 13.95
CA LYS A 672 27.10 -38.16 12.71
C LYS A 672 26.15 -37.98 11.53
N LEU A 673 26.64 -37.38 10.46
CA LEU A 673 25.96 -37.36 9.16
C LEU A 673 26.58 -38.46 8.31
N ASP A 674 25.83 -39.53 8.06
CA ASP A 674 26.34 -40.85 7.67
C ASP A 674 27.45 -41.32 8.61
N SER A 675 28.69 -41.30 8.12
CA SER A 675 29.91 -41.62 8.89
C SER A 675 30.73 -40.38 9.28
N THR A 676 30.33 -39.19 8.82
CA THR A 676 31.04 -37.92 9.03
C THR A 676 30.72 -37.35 10.40
N ALA A 677 31.75 -36.93 11.14
CA ALA A 677 31.58 -36.29 12.44
C ALA A 677 31.03 -34.86 12.29
N VAL A 678 30.05 -34.51 13.14
CA VAL A 678 29.51 -33.15 13.22
C VAL A 678 30.45 -32.27 14.03
N GLU A 679 30.85 -31.12 13.49
CA GLU A 679 31.71 -30.15 14.18
C GLU A 679 30.90 -29.17 15.03
N PHE A 680 29.70 -28.81 14.57
CA PHE A 680 28.87 -27.82 15.22
C PHE A 680 27.40 -28.24 15.23
N ALA A 681 26.74 -28.04 16.37
CA ALA A 681 25.32 -28.27 16.53
C ALA A 681 24.68 -27.10 17.27
N LYS A 682 23.51 -26.66 16.81
CA LYS A 682 22.65 -25.68 17.48
C LYS A 682 21.19 -26.12 17.40
N TYR A 683 20.36 -25.55 18.27
CA TYR A 683 18.92 -25.78 18.23
C TYR A 683 18.14 -24.47 18.41
N GLU A 684 16.89 -24.47 17.94
CA GLU A 684 15.92 -23.40 18.14
C GLU A 684 14.60 -24.04 18.63
N ASN A 685 14.16 -23.70 19.86
CA ASN A 685 12.86 -24.14 20.37
C ASN A 685 11.75 -23.29 19.78
N LYS A 686 10.74 -23.92 19.15
CA LYS A 686 9.60 -23.23 18.56
C LYS A 686 8.42 -24.17 18.31
N THR A 687 7.26 -23.58 18.06
CA THR A 687 6.12 -24.29 17.49
C THR A 687 6.46 -24.74 16.06
N LEU A 688 6.44 -26.04 15.83
CA LEU A 688 6.74 -26.69 14.56
C LEU A 688 5.54 -26.59 13.60
N LYS A 689 5.74 -26.99 12.34
CA LYS A 689 4.70 -26.91 11.30
C LYS A 689 3.43 -27.71 11.63
N ASP A 690 3.55 -28.77 12.43
CA ASP A 690 2.45 -29.63 12.87
C ASP A 690 1.71 -29.08 14.12
N GLY A 691 2.13 -27.92 14.65
CA GLY A 691 1.59 -27.31 15.87
C GLY A 691 2.25 -27.82 17.15
N THR A 692 3.13 -28.83 17.08
CA THR A 692 3.87 -29.33 18.24
C THR A 692 4.91 -28.30 18.67
N TYR A 693 4.98 -27.96 19.97
CA TYR A 693 6.12 -27.19 20.48
C TYR A 693 7.33 -28.11 20.62
N GLY A 694 8.36 -27.88 19.79
CA GLY A 694 9.52 -28.76 19.62
C GLY A 694 10.82 -27.96 19.42
N SER A 695 11.80 -28.54 18.73
CA SER A 695 13.01 -27.83 18.29
C SER A 695 13.36 -28.10 16.84
N ILE A 696 13.98 -27.12 16.18
CA ILE A 696 14.79 -27.37 14.98
C ILE A 696 16.24 -27.52 15.41
N VAL A 697 16.85 -28.64 15.07
CA VAL A 697 18.29 -28.89 15.23
C VAL A 697 18.99 -28.59 13.92
N THR A 698 20.13 -27.90 13.99
CA THR A 698 21.03 -27.65 12.85
C THR A 698 22.38 -28.29 13.17
N LEU A 699 22.84 -29.16 12.28
CA LEU A 699 24.13 -29.85 12.35
C LEU A 699 25.01 -29.37 11.20
N GLN A 700 26.29 -29.14 11.47
CA GLN A 700 27.27 -28.72 10.47
C GLN A 700 28.54 -29.57 10.51
N VAL A 701 29.07 -29.92 9.34
CA VAL A 701 30.32 -30.69 9.17
C VAL A 701 31.45 -29.84 8.58
N ALA A 702 32.68 -30.34 8.72
CA ALA A 702 33.89 -29.65 8.25
C ALA A 702 33.98 -29.56 6.72
N LEU A 703 33.78 -30.71 6.07
CA LEU A 703 33.93 -30.90 4.63
C LEU A 703 32.55 -30.88 3.95
N PRO A 704 32.44 -30.26 2.76
CA PRO A 704 31.19 -30.22 2.04
C PRO A 704 30.81 -31.60 1.48
N PHE A 705 29.52 -31.88 1.48
CA PHE A 705 28.85 -32.91 0.70
C PHE A 705 28.68 -32.46 -0.76
N ALA A 706 28.31 -33.39 -1.63
CA ALA A 706 27.75 -33.06 -2.94
C ALA A 706 26.44 -32.28 -2.78
N THR A 707 26.02 -31.55 -3.81
CA THR A 707 24.80 -30.75 -3.72
C THR A 707 23.55 -31.64 -3.64
N ASP A 708 23.54 -32.77 -4.35
CA ASP A 708 22.49 -33.80 -4.33
C ASP A 708 22.55 -34.76 -3.11
N ALA A 709 23.33 -34.43 -2.08
CA ALA A 709 23.58 -35.34 -0.97
C ALA A 709 22.40 -35.41 0.01
N THR A 710 22.00 -36.64 0.36
CA THR A 710 20.94 -36.93 1.33
C THR A 710 21.47 -37.68 2.57
N PRO A 711 22.41 -37.10 3.35
CA PRO A 711 23.04 -37.80 4.47
C PRO A 711 22.04 -38.22 5.55
N ALA A 712 22.25 -39.40 6.14
CA ALA A 712 21.49 -39.89 7.27
C ALA A 712 21.98 -39.28 8.59
N VAL A 713 21.06 -38.86 9.46
CA VAL A 713 21.38 -38.36 10.80
C VAL A 713 21.44 -39.55 11.76
N ASN A 714 22.64 -39.86 12.24
CA ASN A 714 22.92 -40.98 13.14
C ASN A 714 23.33 -40.48 14.52
N THR A 715 22.94 -41.20 15.57
CA THR A 715 23.34 -40.92 16.95
C THR A 715 24.45 -41.86 17.42
N VAL A 716 25.30 -41.36 18.32
CA VAL A 716 26.30 -42.21 19.01
C VAL A 716 25.65 -43.11 20.06
N ALA A 717 26.40 -44.06 20.64
CA ALA A 717 25.87 -45.03 21.59
C ALA A 717 25.25 -44.42 22.86
N ASN A 718 25.78 -43.29 23.35
CA ASN A 718 25.31 -42.62 24.57
C ASN A 718 25.22 -41.11 24.33
N PRO A 719 24.18 -40.63 23.63
CA PRO A 719 24.03 -39.20 23.39
C PRO A 719 23.78 -38.45 24.71
N THR A 720 24.29 -37.22 24.78
CA THR A 720 24.29 -36.36 25.98
C THR A 720 23.40 -35.12 25.84
N SER A 721 22.91 -34.86 24.63
CA SER A 721 21.88 -33.89 24.28
C SER A 721 20.62 -34.25 25.04
N VAL A 722 20.06 -33.26 25.74
CA VAL A 722 18.88 -33.45 26.56
C VAL A 722 17.78 -32.48 26.17
N SER A 723 16.55 -32.97 26.18
CA SER A 723 15.37 -32.12 26.08
C SER A 723 15.24 -31.23 27.32
N ILE A 724 14.38 -30.21 27.28
CA ILE A 724 13.96 -29.52 28.52
C ILE A 724 13.26 -30.45 29.49
N TYR A 725 12.79 -31.61 28.99
CA TYR A 725 12.18 -32.67 29.76
C TYR A 725 13.18 -33.71 30.31
N GLY A 726 14.47 -33.56 30.00
CA GLY A 726 15.51 -34.52 30.38
C GLY A 726 15.64 -35.72 29.44
N ASP A 727 14.81 -35.83 28.39
CA ASP A 727 14.85 -36.93 27.44
C ASP A 727 16.18 -36.94 26.69
N LYS A 728 16.58 -38.11 26.20
CA LYS A 728 17.75 -38.26 25.33
C LYS A 728 17.33 -38.83 23.98
N PHE A 729 18.15 -38.62 22.96
CA PHE A 729 17.99 -39.36 21.71
C PHE A 729 18.26 -40.85 21.93
N ALA A 730 17.62 -41.74 21.16
CA ALA A 730 18.08 -43.13 21.10
C ALA A 730 19.55 -43.20 20.70
N GLY A 731 20.29 -44.13 21.31
CA GLY A 731 21.70 -44.35 20.99
C GLY A 731 21.89 -45.35 19.85
N SER A 732 22.98 -45.18 19.08
CA SER A 732 23.40 -46.08 17.99
C SER A 732 22.31 -46.34 16.93
N THR A 733 21.54 -45.32 16.55
CA THR A 733 20.48 -45.47 15.55
C THR A 733 20.50 -44.34 14.52
N THR A 734 19.91 -44.59 13.36
CA THR A 734 19.52 -43.54 12.41
C THR A 734 18.21 -42.94 12.89
N ILE A 735 18.20 -41.64 13.14
CA ILE A 735 17.02 -40.91 13.63
C ILE A 735 16.29 -40.14 12.51
N ALA A 736 16.97 -39.88 11.40
CA ALA A 736 16.38 -39.30 10.18
C ALA A 736 17.24 -39.56 8.95
N THR A 737 16.63 -39.46 7.77
CA THR A 737 17.31 -39.35 6.48
C THR A 737 16.97 -37.99 5.90
N SER A 738 17.98 -37.17 5.56
CA SER A 738 17.71 -35.85 5.01
C SER A 738 17.23 -35.94 3.57
N ALA A 739 16.25 -35.10 3.22
CA ALA A 739 15.94 -34.79 1.83
C ALA A 739 16.96 -33.77 1.29
N ASP A 740 17.10 -33.73 -0.02
CA ASP A 740 17.91 -32.71 -0.67
C ASP A 740 17.17 -31.35 -0.67
N GLY A 741 17.85 -30.32 -0.17
CA GLY A 741 17.41 -28.93 -0.20
C GLY A 741 18.46 -27.97 -0.74
N VAL A 742 19.51 -28.46 -1.40
CA VAL A 742 20.61 -27.64 -1.93
C VAL A 742 20.45 -27.52 -3.45
N ALA A 743 20.38 -26.28 -3.94
CA ALA A 743 20.29 -26.06 -5.38
C ALA A 743 21.56 -26.50 -6.14
N PRO A 744 21.42 -26.89 -7.43
CA PRO A 744 22.55 -27.18 -8.30
C PRO A 744 23.48 -25.96 -8.40
N ALA A 745 24.76 -26.16 -8.70
CA ALA A 745 25.71 -25.11 -8.97
C ALA A 745 26.49 -25.42 -10.25
N ILE A 746 27.05 -24.43 -10.94
CA ILE A 746 27.96 -24.70 -12.05
C ILE A 746 29.22 -25.39 -11.49
N ALA A 747 29.58 -26.53 -12.08
CA ALA A 747 30.67 -27.37 -11.61
C ALA A 747 32.04 -26.78 -11.96
N ASP A 748 32.92 -26.71 -10.96
CA ASP A 748 34.36 -26.55 -11.14
C ASP A 748 34.93 -27.94 -11.48
N LYS A 749 35.11 -28.22 -12.77
CA LYS A 749 35.49 -29.55 -13.28
C LYS A 749 36.97 -29.83 -13.06
N ASN A 750 37.80 -28.79 -13.09
CA ASN A 750 39.25 -28.94 -12.97
C ASN A 750 39.75 -28.89 -11.51
N GLY A 751 38.90 -28.41 -10.57
CA GLY A 751 39.15 -28.38 -9.14
C GLY A 751 40.07 -27.24 -8.67
N ASP A 752 40.29 -26.20 -9.48
CA ASP A 752 41.18 -25.08 -9.17
C ASP A 752 40.52 -23.95 -8.36
N LYS A 753 39.23 -24.12 -8.02
CA LYS A 753 38.37 -23.19 -7.28
C LYS A 753 38.08 -21.89 -8.03
N LYS A 754 38.27 -21.88 -9.34
CA LYS A 754 37.84 -20.82 -10.24
C LYS A 754 36.85 -21.42 -11.21
N LEU A 755 35.94 -20.57 -11.67
CA LEU A 755 35.02 -20.94 -12.73
C LEU A 755 35.49 -20.21 -13.99
N ASP A 756 36.17 -20.93 -14.87
CA ASP A 756 36.77 -20.40 -16.10
C ASP A 756 36.48 -21.30 -17.32
N GLY A 757 37.03 -20.95 -18.49
CA GLY A 757 36.78 -21.70 -19.73
C GLY A 757 37.22 -23.17 -19.68
N LYS A 758 38.07 -23.57 -18.74
CA LYS A 758 38.52 -24.96 -18.58
C LYS A 758 37.48 -25.85 -17.89
N ASP A 759 36.44 -25.25 -17.31
CA ASP A 759 35.31 -25.98 -16.73
C ASP A 759 34.22 -26.30 -17.74
N LEU A 760 34.35 -25.76 -18.96
CA LEU A 760 33.45 -25.98 -20.07
C LEU A 760 34.00 -27.05 -21.00
N ALA A 761 33.09 -27.72 -21.72
CA ALA A 761 33.45 -28.58 -22.83
C ALA A 761 32.98 -27.97 -24.15
N PHE A 762 33.72 -28.21 -25.23
CA PHE A 762 33.48 -27.59 -26.53
C PHE A 762 33.23 -28.66 -27.60
N THR A 763 32.30 -28.40 -28.51
CA THR A 763 32.15 -29.14 -29.77
C THR A 763 32.65 -28.26 -30.91
N PHE A 764 33.41 -28.84 -31.83
CA PHE A 764 34.06 -28.13 -32.92
C PHE A 764 33.52 -28.58 -34.28
N ASN A 765 33.60 -27.71 -35.29
CA ASN A 765 33.43 -28.07 -36.69
C ASN A 765 34.77 -28.51 -37.33
N ALA A 766 34.75 -28.86 -38.62
CA ALA A 766 35.95 -29.29 -39.35
C ALA A 766 37.08 -28.24 -39.44
N THR A 767 36.79 -26.96 -39.21
CA THR A 767 37.80 -25.88 -39.18
C THR A 767 38.34 -25.58 -37.78
N GLY A 768 37.81 -26.24 -36.74
CA GLY A 768 38.20 -26.03 -35.34
C GLY A 768 37.39 -24.96 -34.61
N ASP A 769 36.38 -24.39 -35.26
CA ASP A 769 35.54 -23.36 -34.66
C ASP A 769 34.49 -24.00 -33.74
N ILE A 770 34.17 -23.33 -32.63
CA ILE A 770 33.25 -23.86 -31.62
C ILE A 770 31.81 -23.74 -32.13
N THR A 771 31.15 -24.87 -32.28
CA THR A 771 29.71 -24.97 -32.62
C THR A 771 28.84 -24.99 -31.39
N ASP A 772 29.29 -25.67 -30.34
CA ASP A 772 28.53 -25.86 -29.11
C ASP A 772 29.42 -25.73 -27.87
N VAL A 773 28.85 -25.15 -26.82
CA VAL A 773 29.49 -25.03 -25.50
C VAL A 773 28.66 -25.79 -24.48
N THR A 774 29.26 -26.72 -23.76
CA THR A 774 28.61 -27.49 -22.70
C THR A 774 28.98 -26.95 -21.33
N VAL A 775 27.97 -26.50 -20.58
CA VAL A 775 28.07 -26.10 -19.17
C VAL A 775 27.66 -27.29 -18.31
N THR A 776 28.50 -27.69 -17.34
CA THR A 776 28.13 -28.77 -16.41
C THR A 776 27.73 -28.21 -15.05
N PHE A 777 26.68 -28.76 -14.47
CA PHE A 777 26.21 -28.48 -13.13
C PHE A 777 26.63 -29.59 -12.15
N SER A 778 26.61 -29.27 -10.85
CA SER A 778 27.04 -30.16 -9.77
C SER A 778 26.16 -31.39 -9.60
N GLU A 779 24.95 -31.36 -10.16
CA GLU A 779 23.94 -32.41 -10.10
C GLU A 779 22.96 -32.32 -11.27
N ALA A 780 22.10 -33.33 -11.39
CA ALA A 780 21.14 -33.44 -12.49
C ALA A 780 20.09 -32.30 -12.45
N LEU A 781 19.84 -31.69 -13.61
CA LEU A 781 18.88 -30.62 -13.75
C LEU A 781 17.49 -31.16 -14.11
N LYS A 782 16.45 -30.51 -13.59
CA LYS A 782 15.08 -30.69 -14.07
C LYS A 782 14.92 -29.99 -15.41
N GLN A 783 14.90 -30.80 -16.46
CA GLN A 783 14.90 -30.35 -17.86
C GLN A 783 13.82 -29.29 -18.18
N SER A 784 12.65 -29.34 -17.55
CA SER A 784 11.58 -28.36 -17.78
C SER A 784 11.87 -26.95 -17.26
N THR A 785 12.96 -26.77 -16.49
CA THR A 785 13.37 -25.48 -15.92
C THR A 785 14.49 -24.81 -16.69
N VAL A 786 15.02 -25.44 -17.73
CA VAL A 786 16.16 -24.93 -18.52
C VAL A 786 15.67 -24.42 -19.88
N SER A 787 16.06 -23.19 -20.23
CA SER A 787 15.73 -22.49 -21.45
C SER A 787 16.97 -21.85 -22.07
N VAL A 788 16.87 -21.49 -23.37
CA VAL A 788 17.94 -20.74 -24.06
C VAL A 788 18.15 -19.37 -23.43
N ASP A 789 17.09 -18.78 -22.88
CA ASP A 789 17.11 -17.47 -22.22
C ASP A 789 17.86 -17.48 -20.88
N ASP A 790 18.17 -18.66 -20.33
CA ASP A 790 18.96 -18.76 -19.11
C ASP A 790 20.46 -18.49 -19.37
N PHE A 791 20.87 -18.43 -20.63
CA PHE A 791 22.25 -18.26 -21.06
C PHE A 791 22.41 -17.11 -22.06
N GLU A 792 23.38 -16.24 -21.80
CA GLU A 792 23.81 -15.21 -22.74
C GLU A 792 25.27 -15.43 -23.12
N VAL A 793 25.58 -15.36 -24.41
CA VAL A 793 26.95 -15.47 -24.92
C VAL A 793 27.24 -14.20 -25.73
N PRO A 794 27.73 -13.11 -25.11
CA PRO A 794 27.88 -11.82 -25.79
C PRO A 794 28.65 -11.93 -27.11
N GLY A 795 28.05 -11.46 -28.20
CA GLY A 795 28.58 -11.58 -29.56
C GLY A 795 28.01 -12.76 -30.37
N TYR A 796 27.27 -13.65 -29.72
CA TYR A 796 26.72 -14.88 -30.31
C TYR A 796 25.27 -15.08 -29.87
N THR A 797 24.46 -15.73 -30.71
CA THR A 797 23.11 -16.17 -30.35
C THR A 797 23.16 -17.62 -29.88
N VAL A 798 22.51 -17.93 -28.75
CA VAL A 798 22.23 -19.32 -28.36
C VAL A 798 21.03 -19.79 -29.19
N ALA A 799 21.31 -20.49 -30.29
CA ALA A 799 20.32 -20.87 -31.30
C ALA A 799 19.45 -22.06 -30.85
N ASP A 800 20.00 -22.92 -30.01
CA ASP A 800 19.34 -24.12 -29.47
C ASP A 800 20.05 -24.54 -28.17
N LEU A 801 19.38 -25.38 -27.37
CA LEU A 801 20.01 -26.06 -26.25
C LEU A 801 19.61 -27.52 -26.14
N ALA A 802 20.50 -28.33 -25.56
CA ALA A 802 20.20 -29.69 -25.15
C ALA A 802 20.63 -29.93 -23.70
N VAL A 803 19.73 -30.48 -22.88
CA VAL A 803 20.01 -30.88 -21.50
C VAL A 803 20.18 -32.39 -21.44
N ASN A 804 21.28 -32.84 -20.83
CA ASN A 804 21.56 -34.24 -20.54
C ASN A 804 22.01 -34.39 -19.08
N SER A 805 21.10 -34.82 -18.20
CA SER A 805 21.35 -34.90 -16.75
C SER A 805 21.81 -33.55 -16.19
N ASN A 806 23.10 -33.40 -15.88
CA ASN A 806 23.71 -32.19 -15.33
C ASN A 806 24.42 -31.33 -16.38
N GLU A 807 24.40 -31.71 -17.65
CA GLU A 807 25.08 -30.99 -18.73
C GLU A 807 24.07 -30.22 -19.59
N VAL A 808 24.37 -28.95 -19.86
CA VAL A 808 23.61 -28.08 -20.75
C VAL A 808 24.50 -27.70 -21.92
N LYS A 809 24.19 -28.23 -23.09
CA LYS A 809 24.88 -27.94 -24.35
C LYS A 809 24.17 -26.79 -25.07
N LEU A 810 24.89 -25.71 -25.32
CA LEU A 810 24.44 -24.48 -25.96
C LEU A 810 24.94 -24.45 -27.40
N LYS A 811 24.04 -24.39 -28.37
CA LYS A 811 24.41 -24.27 -29.78
C LYS A 811 24.58 -22.80 -30.17
N LEU A 812 25.74 -22.42 -30.70
CA LEU A 812 26.05 -21.03 -31.01
C LEU A 812 25.83 -20.69 -32.49
N SER A 813 25.32 -19.48 -32.75
CA SER A 813 25.16 -18.91 -34.09
C SER A 813 25.48 -17.41 -34.09
N PRO A 814 26.48 -16.93 -34.87
CA PRO A 814 27.44 -17.73 -35.64
C PRO A 814 28.33 -18.61 -34.74
N VAL A 815 29.12 -19.51 -35.34
CA VAL A 815 30.13 -20.29 -34.61
C VAL A 815 31.24 -19.37 -34.07
N VAL A 816 31.93 -19.77 -33.00
CA VAL A 816 33.07 -19.00 -32.45
C VAL A 816 34.32 -19.37 -33.22
N GLU A 817 34.88 -18.40 -33.97
CA GLU A 817 36.10 -18.60 -34.73
C GLU A 817 37.28 -18.97 -33.81
N THR A 818 38.07 -19.95 -34.25
CA THR A 818 39.25 -20.44 -33.55
C THR A 818 40.19 -19.28 -33.19
N GLY A 819 40.63 -19.22 -31.92
CA GLY A 819 41.50 -18.15 -31.43
C GLY A 819 40.77 -16.94 -30.85
N THR A 820 39.44 -16.98 -30.76
CA THR A 820 38.61 -15.92 -30.19
C THR A 820 38.29 -16.18 -28.71
N SER A 821 38.56 -15.20 -27.85
CA SER A 821 38.08 -15.23 -26.47
C SER A 821 36.64 -14.72 -26.38
N PHE A 822 35.81 -15.32 -25.54
CA PHE A 822 34.41 -14.94 -25.35
C PHE A 822 33.94 -15.21 -23.92
N LYS A 823 32.67 -14.94 -23.64
CA LYS A 823 32.07 -15.13 -22.32
C LYS A 823 30.79 -15.96 -22.43
N VAL A 824 30.55 -16.79 -21.42
CA VAL A 824 29.27 -17.49 -21.22
C VAL A 824 28.68 -17.00 -19.91
N ASN A 825 27.52 -16.35 -19.99
CA ASN A 825 26.80 -15.84 -18.85
C ASN A 825 25.61 -16.75 -18.57
N PHE A 826 25.53 -17.27 -17.35
CA PHE A 826 24.30 -17.80 -16.80
C PHE A 826 23.53 -16.65 -16.14
N VAL A 827 22.32 -16.36 -16.64
CA VAL A 827 21.47 -15.24 -16.19
C VAL A 827 20.09 -15.69 -15.71
N GLY A 828 19.75 -16.96 -15.96
CA GLY A 828 18.44 -17.53 -15.69
C GLY A 828 18.27 -18.18 -14.33
N ASN A 829 17.25 -19.04 -14.23
CA ASN A 829 16.96 -19.83 -13.02
C ASN A 829 16.71 -21.29 -13.42
N VAL A 830 17.61 -22.19 -13.04
CA VAL A 830 17.45 -23.64 -13.25
C VAL A 830 17.27 -24.36 -11.91
N SER A 831 16.57 -25.48 -11.90
CA SER A 831 16.39 -26.30 -10.68
C SER A 831 16.84 -27.75 -10.89
N ASP A 832 17.11 -28.43 -9.79
CA ASP A 832 17.22 -29.90 -9.73
C ASP A 832 15.83 -30.59 -9.74
N ALA A 833 15.81 -31.91 -9.59
CA ALA A 833 14.59 -32.72 -9.60
C ALA A 833 13.66 -32.42 -8.40
N GLU A 834 14.23 -32.00 -7.27
CA GLU A 834 13.59 -31.63 -6.01
C GLU A 834 13.08 -30.17 -5.99
N ASP A 835 13.21 -29.47 -7.13
CA ASP A 835 12.82 -28.07 -7.35
C ASP A 835 13.66 -27.03 -6.57
N ASN A 836 14.85 -27.39 -6.09
CA ASN A 836 15.78 -26.41 -5.51
C ASN A 836 16.41 -25.58 -6.63
N ALA A 837 16.18 -24.26 -6.59
CA ALA A 837 16.49 -23.38 -7.70
C ALA A 837 17.84 -22.66 -7.55
N TYR A 838 18.72 -22.80 -8.55
CA TYR A 838 19.92 -22.00 -8.72
C TYR A 838 19.60 -20.68 -9.41
N LYS A 839 19.77 -19.58 -8.68
CA LYS A 839 19.42 -18.21 -9.13
C LYS A 839 20.60 -17.25 -9.18
N THR A 840 21.81 -17.77 -9.04
CA THR A 840 23.01 -16.94 -8.96
C THR A 840 23.56 -16.72 -10.36
N ALA A 841 23.47 -15.49 -10.87
CA ALA A 841 24.10 -15.16 -12.14
C ALA A 841 25.62 -15.39 -12.09
N LYS A 842 26.17 -15.99 -13.14
CA LYS A 842 27.60 -16.30 -13.25
C LYS A 842 28.10 -15.96 -14.64
N GLU A 843 29.28 -15.33 -14.69
CA GLU A 843 30.01 -15.07 -15.92
C GLU A 843 31.23 -15.98 -15.94
N ILE A 844 31.40 -16.75 -17.02
CA ILE A 844 32.54 -17.62 -17.27
C ILE A 844 33.31 -17.01 -18.44
N THR A 845 34.57 -16.63 -18.20
CA THR A 845 35.44 -16.12 -19.26
C THR A 845 36.17 -17.28 -19.92
N VAL A 846 35.99 -17.43 -21.23
CA VAL A 846 36.68 -18.41 -22.06
C VAL A 846 37.79 -17.69 -22.81
N LEU A 847 39.04 -18.01 -22.48
CA LEU A 847 40.18 -17.50 -23.23
C LEU A 847 40.45 -18.41 -24.43
N ALA A 848 40.89 -17.81 -25.54
CA ALA A 848 41.33 -18.56 -26.72
C ALA A 848 42.30 -19.70 -26.38
N ALA A 849 43.21 -19.46 -25.43
CA ALA A 849 44.20 -20.44 -24.99
C ALA A 849 43.59 -21.66 -24.25
N ASP A 850 42.40 -21.53 -23.64
CA ASP A 850 41.77 -22.60 -22.87
C ASP A 850 41.29 -23.76 -23.76
N TYR A 851 41.03 -23.49 -25.05
CA TYR A 851 40.57 -24.49 -26.03
C TYR A 851 41.45 -24.61 -27.28
N ALA A 852 42.54 -23.84 -27.38
CA ALA A 852 43.36 -23.79 -28.59
C ALA A 852 43.93 -25.17 -28.96
N VAL A 853 44.54 -25.88 -28.00
CA VAL A 853 45.15 -27.20 -28.22
C VAL A 853 44.08 -28.25 -28.56
N THR A 854 42.97 -28.26 -27.84
CA THR A 854 41.87 -29.20 -28.09
C THR A 854 41.22 -28.97 -29.45
N SER A 855 41.05 -27.71 -29.89
CA SER A 855 40.60 -27.39 -31.25
C SER A 855 41.58 -27.89 -32.31
N ALA A 856 42.89 -27.71 -32.09
CA ALA A 856 43.91 -28.10 -33.06
C ALA A 856 44.00 -29.63 -33.19
N LEU A 857 43.92 -30.37 -32.07
CA LEU A 857 43.84 -31.83 -32.07
C LEU A 857 42.56 -32.33 -32.76
N TYR A 858 41.42 -31.66 -32.53
CA TYR A 858 40.18 -31.98 -33.24
C TYR A 858 40.35 -31.85 -34.76
N VAL A 859 40.96 -30.76 -35.24
CA VAL A 859 41.22 -30.55 -36.66
C VAL A 859 42.14 -31.65 -37.24
N VAL A 860 43.15 -32.10 -36.49
CA VAL A 860 44.00 -33.23 -36.92
C VAL A 860 43.18 -34.52 -37.03
N ASN A 861 42.45 -34.89 -35.97
CA ASN A 861 41.65 -36.11 -35.91
C ASN A 861 40.54 -36.20 -36.96
N ASN A 862 40.04 -35.04 -37.41
CA ASN A 862 38.97 -34.93 -38.39
C ASN A 862 39.47 -34.46 -39.77
N SER A 863 40.79 -34.46 -39.99
CA SER A 863 41.36 -34.10 -41.28
C SER A 863 41.20 -35.24 -42.31
N THR A 864 41.35 -34.87 -43.58
CA THR A 864 41.51 -35.81 -44.71
C THR A 864 42.98 -35.82 -45.12
N ASN A 865 43.42 -36.79 -45.93
CA ASN A 865 44.80 -36.79 -46.46
C ASN A 865 45.17 -35.46 -47.14
N GLU A 866 44.21 -34.78 -47.78
CA GLU A 866 44.43 -33.49 -48.44
C GLU A 866 44.61 -32.33 -47.44
N THR A 867 43.99 -32.41 -46.26
CA THR A 867 43.98 -31.32 -45.27
C THR A 867 44.90 -31.59 -44.07
N LEU A 868 45.41 -32.81 -43.91
CA LEU A 868 46.25 -33.23 -42.80
C LEU A 868 47.55 -32.42 -42.70
N ASP A 869 48.22 -32.15 -43.83
CA ASP A 869 49.46 -31.36 -43.84
C ASP A 869 49.26 -29.96 -43.25
N ALA A 870 48.12 -29.32 -43.55
CA ALA A 870 47.78 -28.03 -42.98
C ALA A 870 47.43 -28.13 -41.48
N ALA A 871 46.73 -29.19 -41.07
CA ALA A 871 46.37 -29.44 -39.68
C ALA A 871 47.61 -29.65 -38.79
N LEU A 872 48.57 -30.46 -39.24
CA LEU A 872 49.84 -30.72 -38.54
C LEU A 872 50.70 -29.47 -38.41
N GLN A 873 50.63 -28.56 -39.39
CA GLN A 873 51.36 -27.29 -39.36
C GLN A 873 50.75 -26.23 -38.41
N ASN A 874 49.66 -26.56 -37.70
CA ASN A 874 49.07 -25.64 -36.72
C ASN A 874 50.10 -25.30 -35.61
N PRO A 875 50.51 -24.03 -35.46
CA PRO A 875 51.56 -23.65 -34.51
C PRO A 875 51.18 -23.91 -33.05
N THR A 876 49.88 -24.08 -32.76
CA THR A 876 49.37 -24.42 -31.42
C THR A 876 49.80 -25.80 -30.95
N LEU A 877 49.99 -26.74 -31.89
CA LEU A 877 50.46 -28.09 -31.57
C LEU A 877 51.97 -28.11 -31.30
N ALA A 878 52.73 -27.14 -31.81
CA ALA A 878 54.18 -27.06 -31.62
C ALA A 878 54.95 -28.36 -31.98
N LEU A 879 54.45 -29.13 -32.97
CA LEU A 879 55.06 -30.38 -33.43
C LEU A 879 56.44 -30.14 -34.07
N ASP A 880 57.36 -31.09 -33.88
CA ASP A 880 58.59 -31.17 -34.65
C ASP A 880 58.32 -31.84 -36.00
N LEU A 881 58.13 -31.01 -37.02
CA LEU A 881 57.89 -31.45 -38.39
C LEU A 881 59.18 -31.50 -39.24
N THR A 882 60.37 -31.48 -38.63
CA THR A 882 61.64 -31.43 -39.39
C THR A 882 61.83 -32.63 -40.32
N THR A 883 61.64 -33.85 -39.82
CA THR A 883 61.71 -35.10 -40.59
C THR A 883 60.51 -35.25 -41.54
N TYR A 884 59.31 -34.92 -41.08
CA TYR A 884 58.07 -34.94 -41.89
C TYR A 884 58.19 -34.07 -43.16
N LYS A 885 58.82 -32.90 -43.06
CA LYS A 885 59.05 -31.98 -44.19
C LYS A 885 60.05 -32.48 -45.23
N HIS A 886 60.76 -33.58 -44.99
CA HIS A 886 61.60 -34.23 -46.01
C HIS A 886 60.78 -35.03 -47.02
N LEU A 887 59.55 -35.42 -46.67
CA LEU A 887 58.58 -36.01 -47.60
C LEU A 887 58.02 -34.92 -48.53
N ASN A 888 57.79 -35.25 -49.79
CA ASN A 888 57.09 -34.40 -50.75
C ASN A 888 55.56 -34.48 -50.58
N THR A 889 54.79 -33.70 -51.35
CA THR A 889 53.33 -33.62 -51.19
C THR A 889 52.64 -34.98 -51.38
N ASP A 890 53.02 -35.75 -52.39
CA ASP A 890 52.39 -37.04 -52.69
C ASP A 890 52.72 -38.08 -51.60
N GLN A 891 53.96 -38.10 -51.13
CA GLN A 891 54.41 -38.99 -50.06
C GLN A 891 53.75 -38.66 -48.71
N ARG A 892 53.50 -37.38 -48.42
CA ARG A 892 52.76 -36.97 -47.22
C ARG A 892 51.29 -37.37 -47.31
N ALA A 893 50.70 -37.34 -48.51
CA ALA A 893 49.34 -37.80 -48.74
C ALA A 893 49.21 -39.33 -48.55
N ASP A 894 50.20 -40.10 -48.98
CA ASP A 894 50.25 -41.56 -48.77
C ASP A 894 50.41 -41.93 -47.29
N LEU A 895 51.29 -41.23 -46.54
CA LEU A 895 51.43 -41.41 -45.09
C LEU A 895 50.13 -41.06 -44.34
N GLY A 896 49.38 -40.08 -44.85
CA GLY A 896 48.16 -39.59 -44.20
C GLY A 896 47.11 -40.68 -43.96
N ALA A 897 47.03 -41.69 -44.83
CA ALA A 897 46.10 -42.82 -44.64
C ALA A 897 46.47 -43.65 -43.40
N ASP A 898 47.75 -44.08 -43.30
CA ASP A 898 48.25 -44.86 -42.16
C ASP A 898 48.19 -44.04 -40.86
N PHE A 899 48.44 -42.72 -40.94
CA PHE A 899 48.36 -41.82 -39.79
C PHE A 899 46.93 -41.68 -39.27
N LEU A 900 45.96 -41.42 -40.16
CA LEU A 900 44.58 -41.20 -39.74
C LEU A 900 43.87 -42.48 -39.24
N ASP A 901 44.38 -43.67 -39.57
CA ASP A 901 43.89 -44.95 -39.03
C ASP A 901 44.18 -45.09 -37.52
N ASP A 902 45.20 -44.39 -36.99
CA ASP A 902 45.56 -44.39 -35.57
C ASP A 902 44.80 -43.32 -34.75
N ALA A 903 43.99 -42.47 -35.40
CA ALA A 903 43.15 -41.47 -34.73
C ALA A 903 42.02 -42.14 -33.92
N PRO A 904 41.51 -41.52 -32.84
CA PRO A 904 41.76 -40.15 -32.40
C PRO A 904 42.94 -39.99 -31.44
N TYR A 905 43.74 -38.95 -31.66
CA TYR A 905 44.77 -38.46 -30.76
C TYR A 905 44.17 -37.53 -29.70
N THR A 906 44.49 -37.79 -28.44
CA THR A 906 44.02 -37.03 -27.27
C THR A 906 45.06 -36.04 -26.75
N THR A 907 46.33 -36.22 -27.12
CA THR A 907 47.43 -35.31 -26.77
C THR A 907 48.30 -34.96 -27.96
N VAL A 908 49.05 -33.87 -27.84
CA VAL A 908 50.05 -33.46 -28.84
C VAL A 908 51.18 -34.49 -28.96
N ASP A 909 51.59 -35.10 -27.84
CA ASP A 909 52.65 -36.10 -27.81
C ASP A 909 52.25 -37.35 -28.61
N GLU A 910 50.99 -37.79 -28.52
CA GLU A 910 50.48 -38.91 -29.34
C GLU A 910 50.54 -38.61 -30.84
N VAL A 911 50.27 -37.37 -31.24
CA VAL A 911 50.41 -36.93 -32.64
C VAL A 911 51.88 -36.97 -33.07
N GLN A 912 52.79 -36.50 -32.22
CA GLN A 912 54.23 -36.52 -32.51
C GLN A 912 54.77 -37.95 -32.60
N ASP A 913 54.40 -38.83 -31.66
CA ASP A 913 54.82 -40.22 -31.63
C ASP A 913 54.36 -40.98 -32.88
N ALA A 914 53.13 -40.73 -33.35
CA ALA A 914 52.62 -41.31 -34.59
C ALA A 914 53.41 -40.85 -35.82
N LEU A 915 53.75 -39.55 -35.89
CA LEU A 915 54.61 -39.03 -36.97
C LEU A 915 56.01 -39.65 -36.93
N ASP A 916 56.63 -39.72 -35.76
CA ASP A 916 57.98 -40.27 -35.57
C ASP A 916 58.05 -41.76 -35.92
N ALA A 917 56.96 -42.50 -35.73
CA ALA A 917 56.85 -43.90 -36.13
C ALA A 917 56.64 -44.09 -37.65
N LEU A 918 55.78 -43.28 -38.26
CA LEU A 918 55.34 -43.48 -39.66
C LEU A 918 56.27 -42.84 -40.70
N VAL A 919 56.85 -41.67 -40.40
CA VAL A 919 57.71 -40.95 -41.36
C VAL A 919 58.91 -41.78 -41.84
N PRO A 920 59.66 -42.49 -40.97
CA PRO A 920 60.77 -43.32 -41.42
C PRO A 920 60.34 -44.50 -42.30
N VAL A 921 59.15 -45.06 -42.04
CA VAL A 921 58.59 -46.17 -42.83
C VAL A 921 58.22 -45.68 -44.22
N GLN A 922 57.53 -44.53 -44.33
CA GLN A 922 57.18 -43.96 -45.63
C GLN A 922 58.41 -43.55 -46.43
N ALA A 923 59.42 -42.97 -45.78
CA ALA A 923 60.68 -42.61 -46.42
C ALA A 923 61.41 -43.83 -46.98
N LEU A 924 61.42 -44.96 -46.24
CA LEU A 924 62.00 -46.22 -46.72
C LEU A 924 61.21 -46.81 -47.89
N LYS A 925 59.87 -46.81 -47.84
CA LYS A 925 59.01 -47.24 -48.95
C LYS A 925 59.37 -46.50 -50.25
N GLU A 926 59.59 -45.19 -50.16
CA GLU A 926 59.97 -44.37 -51.30
C GLU A 926 61.38 -44.70 -51.83
N ILE A 927 62.37 -44.89 -50.95
CA ILE A 927 63.73 -45.26 -51.35
C ILE A 927 63.70 -46.59 -52.12
N ASN A 928 62.94 -47.55 -51.62
CA ASN A 928 62.77 -48.86 -52.26
C ASN A 928 62.04 -48.72 -53.61
N TRP A 929 60.96 -47.96 -53.67
CA TRP A 929 60.24 -47.71 -54.93
C TRP A 929 61.15 -47.04 -55.98
N ALA A 930 61.93 -46.04 -55.56
CA ALA A 930 62.88 -45.32 -56.41
C ALA A 930 63.98 -46.24 -56.93
N ALA A 931 64.51 -47.12 -56.07
CA ALA A 931 65.44 -48.16 -56.49
C ALA A 931 64.78 -49.03 -57.56
N GLU A 932 63.66 -49.68 -57.25
CA GLU A 932 62.94 -50.62 -58.13
C GLU A 932 62.68 -50.04 -59.53
N ASN A 933 62.20 -48.80 -59.60
CA ASN A 933 61.76 -48.17 -60.85
C ASN A 933 62.84 -47.33 -61.54
N GLY A 934 63.97 -47.07 -60.87
CA GLY A 934 65.04 -46.21 -61.38
C GLY A 934 64.71 -44.72 -61.39
N ASP A 935 63.58 -44.32 -60.80
CA ASP A 935 63.16 -42.93 -60.67
C ASP A 935 63.44 -42.41 -59.26
N TRP A 936 64.47 -41.57 -59.15
CA TRP A 936 64.94 -41.01 -57.88
C TRP A 936 64.52 -39.56 -57.66
N SER A 937 63.58 -39.06 -58.47
CA SER A 937 63.09 -37.68 -58.35
C SER A 937 62.52 -37.37 -56.97
N GLY A 938 61.90 -38.36 -56.31
CA GLY A 938 61.35 -38.30 -54.95
C GLY A 938 62.29 -38.68 -53.80
N ALA A 939 63.34 -39.47 -54.03
CA ALA A 939 64.21 -40.05 -53.00
C ALA A 939 65.58 -39.33 -52.87
N LYS A 940 65.56 -38.03 -52.52
CA LYS A 940 66.78 -37.19 -52.34
C LYS A 940 67.57 -37.58 -51.08
N VAL A 941 68.76 -36.99 -50.88
CA VAL A 941 69.60 -37.20 -49.67
C VAL A 941 68.80 -37.04 -48.37
N SER A 942 67.90 -36.05 -48.28
CA SER A 942 67.04 -35.82 -47.12
C SER A 942 66.08 -36.98 -46.82
N MET A 943 65.70 -37.77 -47.83
CA MET A 943 64.84 -38.95 -47.67
C MET A 943 65.53 -40.05 -46.88
N PHE A 944 66.83 -40.26 -47.15
CA PHE A 944 67.64 -41.20 -46.38
C PHE A 944 67.71 -40.79 -44.91
N THR A 945 67.88 -39.49 -44.64
CA THR A 945 67.80 -38.95 -43.28
C THR A 945 66.44 -39.19 -42.64
N ALA A 946 65.34 -38.98 -43.37
CA ALA A 946 63.98 -39.26 -42.88
C ALA A 946 63.73 -40.74 -42.57
N ALA A 947 64.27 -41.66 -43.37
CA ALA A 947 64.28 -43.11 -43.09
C ALA A 947 65.17 -43.49 -41.88
N GLY A 948 65.92 -42.53 -41.34
CA GLY A 948 66.90 -42.74 -40.27
C GLY A 948 68.15 -43.47 -40.74
N ILE A 949 68.52 -43.30 -42.01
CA ILE A 949 69.75 -43.81 -42.64
C ILE A 949 70.79 -42.68 -42.62
N THR A 950 71.98 -43.00 -42.13
CA THR A 950 73.07 -42.05 -41.94
C THR A 950 74.18 -42.26 -42.97
N GLY A 951 75.00 -41.23 -43.21
CA GLY A 951 76.16 -41.34 -44.09
C GLY A 951 75.89 -41.06 -45.58
N VAL A 952 74.67 -40.71 -45.97
CA VAL A 952 74.36 -40.27 -47.34
C VAL A 952 74.60 -38.76 -47.46
N THR A 953 75.33 -38.33 -48.48
CA THR A 953 75.69 -36.95 -48.79
C THR A 953 75.56 -36.70 -50.29
N ASP A 954 75.49 -35.43 -50.72
CA ASP A 954 75.44 -35.10 -52.16
C ASP A 954 76.61 -35.70 -52.95
N ALA A 955 77.78 -35.88 -52.31
CA ALA A 955 78.98 -36.42 -52.93
C ALA A 955 78.90 -37.93 -53.21
N ASN A 956 78.23 -38.70 -52.34
CA ASN A 956 78.12 -40.16 -52.48
C ASN A 956 76.74 -40.63 -52.96
N TYR A 957 75.75 -39.74 -53.03
CA TYR A 957 74.36 -40.05 -53.37
C TYR A 957 74.22 -40.85 -54.68
N ASN A 958 74.93 -40.47 -55.74
CA ASN A 958 74.89 -41.20 -57.02
C ASN A 958 75.45 -42.63 -56.91
N ALA A 959 76.45 -42.84 -56.05
CA ALA A 959 77.03 -44.16 -55.81
C ALA A 959 76.09 -45.03 -54.96
N VAL A 960 75.47 -44.44 -53.92
CA VAL A 960 74.43 -45.10 -53.10
C VAL A 960 73.23 -45.50 -53.96
N LYS A 961 72.73 -44.59 -54.80
CA LYS A 961 71.68 -44.88 -55.79
C LYS A 961 72.02 -46.09 -56.66
N ALA A 962 73.21 -46.07 -57.28
CA ALA A 962 73.62 -47.14 -58.17
C ALA A 962 73.78 -48.49 -57.44
N ALA A 963 74.20 -48.47 -56.18
CA ALA A 963 74.31 -49.67 -55.36
C ALA A 963 72.92 -50.25 -55.02
N LEU A 964 71.97 -49.41 -54.64
CA LEU A 964 70.57 -49.83 -54.37
C LEU A 964 69.88 -50.36 -55.63
N GLU A 965 70.08 -49.72 -56.79
CA GLU A 965 69.52 -50.21 -58.06
C GLU A 965 70.04 -51.58 -58.49
N ASN A 966 71.24 -51.97 -58.03
CA ASN A 966 71.89 -53.24 -58.34
C ASN A 966 71.81 -54.26 -57.19
N SER A 967 71.12 -53.93 -56.10
CA SER A 967 70.92 -54.80 -54.94
C SER A 967 70.14 -56.07 -55.33
N PRO A 968 70.46 -57.24 -54.76
CA PRO A 968 69.69 -58.45 -54.97
C PRO A 968 68.25 -58.36 -54.43
N ASN A 969 68.01 -57.49 -53.45
CA ASN A 969 66.70 -57.26 -52.82
C ASN A 969 66.03 -55.96 -53.30
N LYS A 970 66.46 -55.44 -54.46
CA LYS A 970 66.00 -54.17 -55.05
C LYS A 970 64.49 -53.97 -54.91
N GLY A 971 64.10 -52.92 -54.18
CA GLY A 971 62.69 -52.55 -53.97
C GLY A 971 62.04 -53.17 -52.74
N GLN A 972 62.79 -53.98 -51.99
CA GLN A 972 62.31 -54.67 -50.80
C GLN A 972 63.29 -54.56 -49.63
N GLU A 973 64.29 -53.68 -49.72
CA GLU A 973 65.30 -53.55 -48.68
C GLU A 973 64.70 -53.11 -47.34
N GLU A 974 65.05 -53.82 -46.28
CA GLU A 974 64.82 -53.36 -44.92
C GLU A 974 65.77 -52.21 -44.59
N LYS A 975 65.41 -51.36 -43.61
CA LYS A 975 66.23 -50.20 -43.18
C LYS A 975 67.70 -50.59 -42.92
N ALA A 976 67.93 -51.73 -42.28
CA ALA A 976 69.26 -52.21 -41.97
C ALA A 976 70.06 -52.59 -43.23
N GLU A 977 69.39 -53.12 -44.26
CA GLU A 977 70.02 -53.47 -45.54
C GLU A 977 70.40 -52.21 -46.32
N VAL A 978 69.53 -51.19 -46.35
CA VAL A 978 69.85 -49.91 -46.98
C VAL A 978 71.02 -49.23 -46.25
N GLN A 979 71.06 -49.25 -44.92
CA GLN A 979 72.19 -48.71 -44.16
C GLN A 979 73.50 -49.45 -44.46
N ALA A 980 73.47 -50.79 -44.55
CA ALA A 980 74.66 -51.58 -44.89
C ALA A 980 75.20 -51.24 -46.29
N ILE A 981 74.32 -51.02 -47.27
CA ILE A 981 74.70 -50.59 -48.62
C ILE A 981 75.36 -49.21 -48.59
N VAL A 982 74.82 -48.27 -47.80
CA VAL A 982 75.41 -46.94 -47.62
C VAL A 982 76.79 -47.02 -46.98
N ASP A 983 76.97 -47.85 -45.97
CA ASP A 983 78.25 -48.05 -45.28
C ASP A 983 79.31 -48.66 -46.21
N GLU A 984 78.93 -49.64 -47.05
CA GLU A 984 79.79 -50.24 -48.06
C GLU A 984 80.27 -49.20 -49.09
N VAL A 985 79.35 -48.38 -49.62
CA VAL A 985 79.66 -47.31 -50.57
C VAL A 985 80.62 -46.27 -49.97
N ASN A 986 80.53 -46.03 -48.66
CA ASN A 986 81.38 -45.09 -47.93
C ASN A 986 82.74 -45.68 -47.51
N GLY A 987 83.00 -46.97 -47.77
CA GLY A 987 84.24 -47.64 -47.36
C GLY A 987 84.35 -47.82 -45.83
N VAL A 988 83.22 -47.80 -45.12
CA VAL A 988 83.16 -48.13 -43.70
C VAL A 988 83.01 -49.66 -43.61
N PRO A 989 83.91 -50.38 -42.92
CA PRO A 989 83.73 -51.82 -42.73
C PRO A 989 82.43 -52.06 -41.96
N ALA A 990 81.58 -52.96 -42.47
CA ALA A 990 80.35 -53.35 -41.78
C ALA A 990 80.67 -53.78 -40.32
N PRO A 991 79.87 -53.36 -39.33
CA PRO A 991 80.04 -53.82 -37.95
C PRO A 991 79.86 -55.33 -37.78
#